data_AF-A0A3D9SC23-F1
#
_entry.id   AF-A0A3D9SC23-F1
#
_cell.length_a   1.000
_cell.length_b   1.000
_cell.length_c   1.000
_cell.angle_alpha   90.00
_cell.angle_beta   90.00
_cell.angle_gamma   90.00
#
_symmetry.space_group_name_H-M   'P 1'
#
loop_
_entity.id
_entity.type
_entity.pdbx_description
1 polymer ?
#
loop_
_entity_poly.entity_id
_entity_poly.type
_entity_poly.pdbx_seq_one_letter_code
_entity_poly.pdbx_strand_id
1 'polypeptide(L)'
;MEQEREQKSKGYSKWRTFGIVTLITLKWLFIFGLLIGLFAGATVAGYVASFVKDEPVRPRTDIENKINENAITGFVYFNDGVTPVGQLRTEEDRRLIKRSDIPPQVINAVLATEDNNFYKHIGVDFNGLARAVKQKVLNEDTQTGGSTLTQQLARQVFLTLDKTDSRKVKEIFLALRLERFMTKDEILTAYLNKVQFGTGNSGYNLYGIKAAAKGIFNITDLTQLNIAQSAYLAGLPQRPSAYTAFTSKGKFNESGFKLAVDRQHIVLMRMLQTGRISNEQYQEALNFDIRASLAKPTEKAYSTFPYLMLESERQAAEILLMQENPNLTIADVRKKENAPLVEEAREHLLRGGYHIYTTIDKRIYNSMHKVGSDPSNFDPDSKTKGMEQTAAIMLDHKSGAILGMLEGRDFYTEQMNHATQMTRQPGSTMKPIAAYLPAIESGLIQPGSVIDDAPIVLKDGQKGYHIPMNVTKKFYGLVTAREALNRSLNLPALKIFNNVVTIPEAWKFAKKLGITTIKPEDDYAQTGVIGGLSVGVSVEEMTNAYGAIADNGVFNDAYMISRITDANGEVVYEHEKKPLRVFSDQTAFLMTDMLRTVISEPNGSGHMITTLFKKYGKIPVVGKTGSTQSYGDVWFMGFTPDITLGVWVGYEKQIYTLSKDGRNHAKQIWSKIMNEVTDERPELFPTKQFSMPSGIVKSTVSSVSGKLPTELTRANGKLVTDWFNSKFLPKETDDALVKMAVIPWNGVNYIPQPTTPTDMVKEMTLVKREKPLDVLMQEIQAAQEKLPEDSRRPMSVYLPQDASQSAPSITDPRVDDGAAPSAPTNIRITPVEGSSAYRISFAASPQKDVVGYRLYRKANDGPFVNTNKPVLSGEETRFVNYVGAGAYSYYVTAVDVAGKESAPSLAVTNGNGPPPVVIGSDTSGGTGSNAQDLGDDTGIVLPSDGGGSNSGGSQGSSNGAGLTAPSAPINVQIERTDIGVKLTWPDNATSEQVTEYDVYYSTTENGRFKKIGSTNESRFEYVSPMTSGFFRVTAVNEAGESAASATAGVQ
;
A
#
# COMPACT_ATOMS: atom_id res chain seq x y z
N MET A 1 -113.26 -101.00 -21.34
CA MET A 1 -112.17 -101.92 -20.95
C MET A 1 -110.96 -101.03 -20.71
N GLU A 2 -110.73 -100.62 -19.46
CA GLU A 2 -109.83 -101.29 -18.48
C GLU A 2 -108.36 -101.20 -18.94
N GLN A 3 -107.37 -100.74 -18.17
CA GLN A 3 -107.20 -100.68 -16.72
C GLN A 3 -106.03 -99.71 -16.34
N GLU A 4 -106.16 -99.08 -15.17
CA GLU A 4 -105.17 -98.55 -14.20
C GLU A 4 -103.67 -98.35 -14.55
N ARG A 5 -103.11 -97.20 -14.15
CA ARG A 5 -102.27 -97.09 -12.93
C ARG A 5 -101.89 -95.65 -12.55
N GLU A 6 -102.02 -95.35 -11.26
CA GLU A 6 -101.62 -94.13 -10.56
C GLU A 6 -100.09 -93.91 -10.52
N GLN A 7 -99.67 -92.63 -10.44
CA GLN A 7 -98.51 -92.23 -9.63
C GLN A 7 -98.65 -90.78 -9.12
N LYS A 8 -98.73 -90.63 -7.79
CA LYS A 8 -98.70 -89.34 -7.06
C LYS A 8 -97.28 -88.75 -7.05
N SER A 9 -97.14 -87.46 -7.36
CA SER A 9 -95.91 -86.69 -7.07
C SER A 9 -96.09 -85.81 -5.81
N LYS A 10 -95.10 -85.87 -4.92
CA LYS A 10 -95.06 -85.18 -3.62
C LYS A 10 -94.88 -83.66 -3.81
N GLY A 11 -95.83 -82.86 -3.31
CA GLY A 11 -95.65 -81.43 -3.15
C GLY A 11 -94.59 -81.10 -2.09
N TYR A 12 -93.58 -80.31 -2.45
CA TYR A 12 -92.55 -79.83 -1.53
C TYR A 12 -93.09 -78.72 -0.61
N SER A 13 -92.74 -78.78 0.68
CA SER A 13 -93.08 -77.77 1.70
C SER A 13 -92.48 -76.40 1.34
N LYS A 14 -93.34 -75.37 1.21
CA LYS A 14 -92.96 -73.97 0.88
C LYS A 14 -91.90 -73.38 1.81
N TRP A 15 -91.78 -73.88 3.05
CA TRP A 15 -90.76 -73.46 4.02
C TRP A 15 -89.35 -73.98 3.69
N ARG A 16 -89.24 -75.17 3.09
CA ARG A 16 -87.97 -75.74 2.65
C ARG A 16 -87.42 -74.99 1.44
N THR A 17 -88.29 -74.59 0.52
CA THR A 17 -87.94 -73.79 -0.66
C THR A 17 -87.51 -72.37 -0.26
N PHE A 18 -88.19 -71.74 0.70
CA PHE A 18 -87.79 -70.43 1.24
C PHE A 18 -86.39 -70.51 1.90
N GLY A 19 -86.15 -71.49 2.77
CA GLY A 19 -84.84 -71.68 3.39
C GLY A 19 -83.71 -71.91 2.40
N ILE A 20 -83.93 -72.73 1.35
CA ILE A 20 -82.94 -72.98 0.29
C ILE A 20 -82.67 -71.71 -0.53
N VAL A 21 -83.70 -70.96 -0.90
CA VAL A 21 -83.54 -69.71 -1.67
C VAL A 21 -82.81 -68.66 -0.83
N THR A 22 -83.14 -68.48 0.45
CA THR A 22 -82.42 -67.55 1.35
C THR A 22 -80.95 -67.93 1.51
N LEU A 23 -80.64 -69.22 1.65
CA LEU A 23 -79.25 -69.70 1.78
C LEU A 23 -78.45 -69.52 0.48
N ILE A 24 -79.08 -69.74 -0.68
CA ILE A 24 -78.48 -69.47 -2.00
C ILE A 24 -78.24 -67.96 -2.19
N THR A 25 -79.19 -67.10 -1.80
CA THR A 25 -79.04 -65.64 -1.86
C THR A 25 -77.92 -65.14 -0.93
N LEU A 26 -77.84 -65.65 0.31
CA LEU A 26 -76.75 -65.32 1.23
C LEU A 26 -75.39 -65.84 0.73
N LYS A 27 -75.34 -67.04 0.14
CA LYS A 27 -74.14 -67.59 -0.50
C LYS A 27 -73.67 -66.70 -1.66
N TRP A 28 -74.57 -66.29 -2.56
CA TRP A 28 -74.21 -65.41 -3.67
C TRP A 28 -73.87 -63.99 -3.21
N LEU A 29 -74.55 -63.43 -2.19
CA LEU A 29 -74.16 -62.16 -1.57
C LEU A 29 -72.75 -62.24 -0.95
N PHE A 30 -72.40 -63.35 -0.30
CA PHE A 30 -71.06 -63.57 0.23
C PHE A 30 -70.02 -63.70 -0.89
N ILE A 31 -70.31 -64.47 -1.95
CA ILE A 31 -69.42 -64.62 -3.11
C ILE A 31 -69.25 -63.30 -3.87
N PHE A 32 -70.33 -62.55 -4.12
CA PHE A 32 -70.27 -61.23 -4.73
C PHE A 32 -69.53 -60.24 -3.83
N GLY A 33 -69.77 -60.26 -2.53
CA GLY A 33 -69.00 -59.46 -1.56
C GLY A 33 -67.50 -59.79 -1.59
N LEU A 34 -67.15 -61.08 -1.69
CA LEU A 34 -65.77 -61.54 -1.78
C LEU A 34 -65.12 -61.20 -3.13
N LEU A 35 -65.86 -61.31 -4.25
CA LEU A 35 -65.39 -60.92 -5.58
C LEU A 35 -65.23 -59.41 -5.71
N ILE A 36 -66.18 -58.61 -5.19
CA ILE A 36 -66.06 -57.16 -5.12
C ILE A 36 -64.88 -56.78 -4.22
N GLY A 37 -64.69 -57.48 -3.09
CA GLY A 37 -63.53 -57.30 -2.21
C GLY A 37 -62.20 -57.62 -2.90
N LEU A 38 -62.11 -58.73 -3.63
CA LEU A 38 -60.92 -59.11 -4.39
C LEU A 38 -60.66 -58.16 -5.57
N PHE A 39 -61.70 -57.72 -6.28
CA PHE A 39 -61.58 -56.77 -7.38
C PHE A 39 -61.16 -55.39 -6.88
N ALA A 40 -61.76 -54.91 -5.79
CA ALA A 40 -61.33 -53.68 -5.12
C ALA A 40 -59.89 -53.80 -4.61
N GLY A 41 -59.54 -54.95 -4.01
CA GLY A 41 -58.18 -55.26 -3.57
C GLY A 41 -57.17 -55.26 -4.72
N ALA A 42 -57.48 -55.90 -5.84
CA ALA A 42 -56.63 -55.95 -7.03
C ALA A 42 -56.50 -54.56 -7.69
N THR A 43 -57.57 -53.77 -7.71
CA THR A 43 -57.56 -52.39 -8.22
C THR A 43 -56.68 -51.49 -7.36
N VAL A 44 -56.82 -51.56 -6.03
CA VAL A 44 -55.96 -50.82 -5.09
C VAL A 44 -54.51 -51.28 -5.19
N ALA A 45 -54.26 -52.60 -5.28
CA ALA A 45 -52.91 -53.14 -5.43
C ALA A 45 -52.25 -52.73 -6.74
N GLY A 46 -52.97 -52.77 -7.87
CA GLY A 46 -52.50 -52.31 -9.17
C GLY A 46 -52.25 -50.81 -9.19
N TYR A 47 -53.12 -50.02 -8.57
CA TYR A 47 -52.96 -48.58 -8.40
C TYR A 47 -51.72 -48.23 -7.57
N VAL A 48 -51.51 -48.90 -6.43
CA VAL A 48 -50.30 -48.75 -5.60
C VAL A 48 -49.06 -49.16 -6.38
N ALA A 49 -49.06 -50.34 -7.02
CA ALA A 49 -47.93 -50.84 -7.81
C ALA A 49 -47.53 -49.88 -8.95
N SER A 50 -48.50 -49.23 -9.59
CA SER A 50 -48.25 -48.22 -10.64
C SER A 50 -47.38 -47.05 -10.17
N PHE A 51 -47.42 -46.70 -8.87
CA PHE A 51 -46.66 -45.59 -8.30
C PHE A 51 -45.27 -45.96 -7.77
N VAL A 52 -45.01 -47.25 -7.54
CA VAL A 52 -43.73 -47.75 -6.99
C VAL A 52 -42.89 -48.50 -8.02
N LYS A 53 -43.44 -48.84 -9.20
CA LYS A 53 -42.73 -49.61 -10.23
C LYS A 53 -41.43 -48.96 -10.72
N ASP A 54 -41.37 -47.64 -10.73
CA ASP A 54 -40.23 -46.84 -11.23
C ASP A 54 -39.33 -46.36 -10.07
N GLU A 55 -39.62 -46.74 -8.82
CA GLU A 55 -38.85 -46.31 -7.65
C GLU A 55 -37.72 -47.32 -7.35
N PRO A 56 -36.44 -46.94 -7.49
CA PRO A 56 -35.34 -47.86 -7.23
C PRO A 56 -35.31 -48.29 -5.75
N VAL A 57 -35.02 -49.57 -5.50
CA VAL A 57 -34.80 -50.08 -4.16
C VAL A 57 -33.48 -49.51 -3.64
N ARG A 58 -33.58 -48.45 -2.83
CA ARG A 58 -32.40 -47.82 -2.21
C ARG A 58 -31.73 -48.79 -1.23
N PRO A 59 -30.44 -49.11 -1.40
CA PRO A 59 -29.68 -49.87 -0.41
C PRO A 59 -29.58 -49.10 0.91
N ARG A 60 -29.29 -49.83 1.99
CA ARG A 60 -29.18 -49.26 3.35
C ARG A 60 -28.18 -48.10 3.42
N THR A 61 -27.04 -48.27 2.77
CA THR A 61 -25.96 -47.26 2.69
C THR A 61 -26.45 -45.93 2.11
N ASP A 62 -27.26 -45.95 1.05
CA ASP A 62 -27.77 -44.73 0.43
C ASP A 62 -28.76 -44.00 1.34
N ILE A 63 -29.57 -44.74 2.08
CA ILE A 63 -30.52 -44.19 3.04
C ILE A 63 -29.78 -43.56 4.22
N GLU A 64 -28.80 -44.28 4.78
CA GLU A 64 -27.98 -43.79 5.89
C GLU A 64 -27.17 -42.56 5.45
N ASN A 65 -26.52 -42.60 4.28
CA ASN A 65 -25.78 -41.47 3.73
C ASN A 65 -26.68 -40.24 3.57
N LYS A 66 -27.87 -40.39 2.97
CA LYS A 66 -28.77 -39.26 2.73
C LYS A 66 -29.41 -38.68 4.00
N ILE A 67 -29.63 -39.51 5.00
CA ILE A 67 -30.06 -39.07 6.34
C ILE A 67 -28.93 -38.32 7.04
N ASN A 68 -27.70 -38.83 6.93
CA ASN A 68 -26.53 -38.23 7.55
C ASN A 68 -26.00 -36.99 6.80
N GLU A 69 -26.36 -36.83 5.52
CA GLU A 69 -26.03 -35.68 4.68
C GLU A 69 -26.68 -34.40 5.23
N ASN A 70 -25.97 -33.74 6.15
CA ASN A 70 -26.41 -32.51 6.79
C ASN A 70 -25.50 -31.38 6.32
N ALA A 71 -26.10 -30.27 5.89
CA ALA A 71 -25.38 -29.01 5.83
C ALA A 71 -25.16 -28.58 7.29
N ILE A 72 -23.95 -28.82 7.81
CA ILE A 72 -23.58 -28.44 9.18
C ILE A 72 -23.01 -27.04 9.12
N THR A 73 -23.41 -26.21 10.06
CA THR A 73 -22.93 -24.83 10.12
C THR A 73 -21.48 -24.78 10.59
N GLY A 74 -20.61 -24.18 9.76
CA GLY A 74 -19.23 -23.88 10.13
C GLY A 74 -19.06 -22.49 10.73
N PHE A 75 -17.90 -22.26 11.37
CA PHE A 75 -17.59 -21.04 12.11
C PHE A 75 -16.15 -20.57 11.86
N VAL A 76 -15.95 -19.26 11.88
CA VAL A 76 -14.62 -18.62 11.87
C VAL A 76 -14.33 -18.08 13.27
N TYR A 77 -13.10 -18.27 13.76
CA TYR A 77 -12.64 -17.86 15.09
C TYR A 77 -11.44 -16.90 15.00
N PHE A 78 -11.36 -15.97 15.95
CA PHE A 78 -10.16 -15.17 16.18
C PHE A 78 -9.03 -16.04 16.77
N ASN A 79 -7.85 -15.43 16.95
CA ASN A 79 -6.63 -16.09 17.42
C ASN A 79 -6.72 -16.77 18.80
N ASP A 80 -7.67 -16.38 19.65
CA ASP A 80 -7.90 -17.02 20.95
C ASP A 80 -8.52 -18.43 20.85
N GLY A 81 -8.97 -18.81 19.65
CA GLY A 81 -9.56 -20.10 19.35
C GLY A 81 -10.94 -20.35 19.99
N VAL A 82 -11.50 -19.36 20.68
CA VAL A 82 -12.76 -19.48 21.43
C VAL A 82 -13.78 -18.42 21.03
N THR A 83 -13.33 -17.21 20.67
CA THR A 83 -14.20 -16.12 20.25
C THR A 83 -14.49 -16.27 18.75
N PRO A 84 -15.75 -16.52 18.37
CA PRO A 84 -16.11 -16.56 16.96
C PRO A 84 -16.03 -15.15 16.35
N VAL A 85 -15.44 -15.04 15.16
CA VAL A 85 -15.73 -13.96 14.21
C VAL A 85 -17.19 -14.10 13.78
N GLY A 86 -17.57 -15.33 13.41
CA GLY A 86 -18.97 -15.76 13.34
C GLY A 86 -19.22 -16.92 12.41
N GLN A 87 -20.50 -17.17 12.15
CA GLN A 87 -21.00 -18.28 11.33
C GLN A 87 -20.65 -18.08 9.85
N LEU A 88 -20.21 -19.15 9.17
CA LEU A 88 -20.06 -19.20 7.72
C LEU A 88 -21.43 -19.03 7.03
N ARG A 89 -21.48 -18.34 5.88
CA ARG A 89 -22.77 -18.01 5.25
C ARG A 89 -23.44 -19.26 4.70
N THR A 90 -24.56 -19.59 5.31
CA THR A 90 -25.47 -20.63 4.87
C THR A 90 -26.89 -20.07 4.95
N GLU A 91 -27.81 -20.60 4.14
CA GLU A 91 -29.23 -20.26 4.29
C GLU A 91 -29.85 -20.85 5.58
N GLU A 92 -29.16 -21.81 6.20
CA GLU A 92 -29.62 -22.62 7.33
C GLU A 92 -28.56 -22.63 8.46
N ASP A 93 -28.96 -22.39 9.71
CA ASP A 93 -28.16 -22.78 10.91
C ASP A 93 -28.59 -24.19 11.33
N ARG A 94 -27.64 -25.12 11.34
CA ARG A 94 -27.84 -26.52 11.74
C ARG A 94 -26.70 -26.98 12.63
N ARG A 95 -27.09 -27.53 13.77
CA ARG A 95 -26.18 -28.06 14.79
C ARG A 95 -26.63 -29.46 15.18
N LEU A 96 -25.75 -30.44 15.01
CA LEU A 96 -26.08 -31.82 15.35
C LEU A 96 -26.18 -32.01 16.86
N ILE A 97 -27.18 -32.78 17.28
CA ILE A 97 -27.39 -33.27 18.65
C ILE A 97 -27.38 -34.79 18.64
N LYS A 98 -26.80 -35.40 19.69
CA LYS A 98 -26.89 -36.84 19.93
C LYS A 98 -28.12 -37.15 20.77
N ARG A 99 -28.62 -38.38 20.68
CA ARG A 99 -29.82 -38.81 21.41
C ARG A 99 -29.72 -38.62 22.92
N SER A 100 -28.54 -38.83 23.50
CA SER A 100 -28.24 -38.68 24.93
C SER A 100 -28.44 -37.25 25.43
N ASP A 101 -28.28 -36.27 24.55
CA ASP A 101 -28.25 -34.85 24.89
C ASP A 101 -29.63 -34.20 24.69
N ILE A 102 -30.62 -34.96 24.22
CA ILE A 102 -32.00 -34.51 24.05
C ILE A 102 -32.76 -34.85 25.35
N PRO A 103 -33.23 -33.84 26.09
CA PRO A 103 -33.84 -34.08 27.39
C PRO A 103 -35.27 -34.65 27.26
N PRO A 104 -35.76 -35.40 28.27
CA PRO A 104 -37.06 -36.07 28.20
C PRO A 104 -38.23 -35.13 27.89
N GLN A 105 -38.23 -33.89 28.40
CA GLN A 105 -39.29 -32.91 28.16
C GLN A 105 -39.43 -32.52 26.69
N VAL A 106 -38.33 -32.44 25.93
CA VAL A 106 -38.35 -32.17 24.49
C VAL A 106 -38.97 -33.35 23.75
N ILE A 107 -38.52 -34.57 24.07
CA ILE A 107 -39.05 -35.80 23.49
C ILE A 107 -40.55 -35.91 23.78
N ASN A 108 -40.94 -35.69 25.03
CA ASN A 108 -42.33 -35.75 25.46
C ASN A 108 -43.21 -34.73 24.75
N ALA A 109 -42.74 -33.50 24.55
CA ALA A 109 -43.47 -32.46 23.84
C ALA A 109 -43.68 -32.80 22.36
N VAL A 110 -42.63 -33.27 21.69
CA VAL A 110 -42.67 -33.67 20.27
C VAL A 110 -43.59 -34.87 20.10
N LEU A 111 -43.42 -35.93 20.90
CA LEU A 111 -44.26 -37.13 20.81
C LEU A 111 -45.73 -36.85 21.16
N ALA A 112 -46.02 -35.99 22.14
CA ALA A 112 -47.41 -35.66 22.47
C ALA A 112 -48.18 -35.02 21.30
N THR A 113 -47.47 -34.28 20.44
CA THR A 113 -48.09 -33.45 19.40
C THR A 113 -47.99 -34.08 18.02
N GLU A 114 -46.81 -34.59 17.66
CA GLU A 114 -46.51 -35.09 16.32
C GLU A 114 -46.80 -36.58 16.19
N ASP A 115 -46.52 -37.40 17.21
CA ASP A 115 -46.67 -38.85 17.12
C ASP A 115 -46.76 -39.57 18.50
N ASN A 116 -47.97 -39.61 19.05
CA ASN A 116 -48.20 -40.13 20.41
C ASN A 116 -47.87 -41.61 20.55
N ASN A 117 -48.04 -42.39 19.48
CA ASN A 117 -47.85 -43.84 19.45
C ASN A 117 -46.51 -44.24 18.81
N PHE A 118 -45.56 -43.31 18.68
CA PHE A 118 -44.31 -43.49 17.94
C PHE A 118 -43.61 -44.82 18.22
N TYR A 119 -43.44 -45.20 19.49
CA TYR A 119 -42.75 -46.44 19.88
C TYR A 119 -43.57 -47.72 19.64
N LYS A 120 -44.87 -47.63 19.33
CA LYS A 120 -45.77 -48.78 19.16
C LYS A 120 -45.97 -49.20 17.70
N HIS A 121 -45.92 -48.26 16.76
CA HIS A 121 -46.14 -48.55 15.35
C HIS A 121 -44.82 -48.79 14.61
N ILE A 122 -44.88 -49.41 13.43
CA ILE A 122 -43.74 -49.65 12.55
C ILE A 122 -43.72 -48.60 11.41
N GLY A 123 -43.29 -47.36 11.69
CA GLY A 123 -43.25 -46.28 10.70
C GLY A 123 -44.58 -45.67 10.29
N VAL A 124 -45.70 -46.40 10.34
CA VAL A 124 -47.04 -45.89 10.03
C VAL A 124 -48.02 -46.32 11.11
N ASP A 125 -48.76 -45.36 11.69
CA ASP A 125 -49.89 -45.65 12.58
C ASP A 125 -51.13 -45.95 11.74
N PHE A 126 -51.37 -47.23 11.43
CA PHE A 126 -52.53 -47.66 10.64
C PHE A 126 -53.87 -47.34 11.32
N ASN A 127 -53.93 -47.40 12.66
CA ASN A 127 -55.13 -47.05 13.42
C ASN A 127 -55.36 -45.54 13.36
N GLY A 128 -54.29 -44.76 13.50
CA GLY A 128 -54.30 -43.31 13.35
C GLY A 128 -54.70 -42.87 11.93
N LEU A 129 -54.20 -43.56 10.91
CA LEU A 129 -54.53 -43.31 9.50
C LEU A 129 -55.99 -43.64 9.20
N ALA A 130 -56.48 -44.81 9.62
CA ALA A 130 -57.87 -45.22 9.44
C ALA A 130 -58.83 -44.25 10.15
N ARG A 131 -58.48 -43.80 11.36
CA ARG A 131 -59.20 -42.76 12.08
C ARG A 131 -59.20 -41.45 11.29
N ALA A 132 -58.03 -40.95 10.85
CA ALA A 132 -57.94 -39.70 10.10
C ALA A 132 -58.76 -39.75 8.79
N VAL A 133 -58.75 -40.87 8.08
CA VAL A 133 -59.58 -41.09 6.88
C VAL A 133 -61.06 -41.06 7.24
N LYS A 134 -61.49 -41.77 8.30
CA LYS A 134 -62.88 -41.74 8.79
C LYS A 134 -63.31 -40.31 9.13
N GLN A 135 -62.50 -39.57 9.88
CA GLN A 135 -62.79 -38.19 10.29
C GLN A 135 -62.93 -37.25 9.09
N LYS A 136 -62.06 -37.43 8.08
CA LYS A 136 -62.13 -36.65 6.83
C LYS A 136 -63.36 -36.97 5.99
N VAL A 137 -63.77 -38.25 5.93
CA VAL A 137 -64.95 -38.70 5.18
C VAL A 137 -66.25 -38.30 5.89
N LEU A 138 -66.26 -38.32 7.22
CA LEU A 138 -67.42 -37.95 8.05
C LEU A 138 -67.48 -36.44 8.38
N ASN A 139 -66.50 -35.66 7.93
CA ASN A 139 -66.41 -34.21 8.12
C ASN A 139 -66.49 -33.78 9.60
N GLU A 140 -65.80 -34.52 10.50
CA GLU A 140 -65.79 -34.23 11.94
C GLU A 140 -65.07 -32.91 12.27
N ASP A 141 -65.54 -32.20 13.31
CA ASP A 141 -65.02 -30.89 13.75
C ASP A 141 -63.55 -30.93 14.21
N THR A 142 -63.03 -32.11 14.56
CA THR A 142 -61.63 -32.32 14.95
C THR A 142 -60.93 -33.30 14.02
N GLN A 143 -60.11 -32.77 13.11
CA GLN A 143 -59.29 -33.58 12.20
C GLN A 143 -57.90 -33.83 12.81
N THR A 144 -57.63 -35.09 13.17
CA THR A 144 -56.28 -35.48 13.61
C THR A 144 -55.36 -35.75 12.42
N GLY A 145 -54.13 -35.23 12.48
CA GLY A 145 -53.12 -35.50 11.47
C GLY A 145 -52.70 -36.97 11.49
N GLY A 146 -52.90 -37.70 10.38
CA GLY A 146 -52.58 -39.13 10.29
C GLY A 146 -51.14 -39.44 9.87
N SER A 147 -50.19 -38.50 9.97
CA SER A 147 -48.80 -38.71 9.57
C SER A 147 -47.88 -38.90 10.78
N THR A 148 -47.03 -39.93 10.75
CA THR A 148 -46.06 -40.25 11.82
C THR A 148 -44.76 -39.45 11.68
N LEU A 149 -43.93 -39.43 12.73
CA LEU A 149 -42.60 -38.79 12.68
C LEU A 149 -41.71 -39.41 11.59
N THR A 150 -41.74 -40.74 11.46
CA THR A 150 -40.98 -41.47 10.43
C THR A 150 -41.42 -41.07 9.02
N GLN A 151 -42.72 -40.87 8.79
CA GLN A 151 -43.22 -40.38 7.50
C GLN A 151 -42.79 -38.93 7.22
N GLN A 152 -42.77 -38.08 8.25
CA GLN A 152 -42.29 -36.71 8.11
C GLN A 152 -40.79 -36.67 7.77
N LEU A 153 -39.96 -37.47 8.45
CA LEU A 153 -38.53 -37.61 8.15
C LEU A 153 -38.30 -38.12 6.73
N ALA A 154 -39.01 -39.18 6.31
CA ALA A 154 -38.94 -39.73 4.96
C ALA A 154 -39.26 -38.68 3.90
N ARG A 155 -40.32 -37.88 4.14
CA ARG A 155 -40.72 -36.78 3.26
C ARG A 155 -39.63 -35.71 3.16
N GLN A 156 -39.03 -35.33 4.29
CA GLN A 156 -38.03 -34.27 4.34
C GLN A 156 -36.72 -34.65 3.63
N VAL A 157 -36.33 -35.93 3.69
CA VAL A 157 -35.02 -36.39 3.21
C VAL A 157 -35.04 -36.90 1.75
N PHE A 158 -36.12 -37.56 1.33
CA PHE A 158 -36.12 -38.33 0.08
C PHE A 158 -37.10 -37.84 -0.99
N LEU A 159 -38.06 -36.98 -0.65
CA LEU A 159 -39.14 -36.58 -1.55
C LEU A 159 -39.07 -35.09 -1.86
N THR A 160 -39.36 -34.73 -3.12
CA THR A 160 -39.53 -33.33 -3.53
C THR A 160 -40.88 -32.79 -3.04
N LEU A 161 -41.01 -31.46 -2.95
CA LEU A 161 -42.18 -30.78 -2.37
C LEU A 161 -43.48 -30.92 -3.18
N ASP A 162 -43.43 -31.50 -4.39
CA ASP A 162 -44.59 -31.62 -5.29
C ASP A 162 -45.71 -32.45 -4.68
N LYS A 163 -46.93 -31.90 -4.65
CA LYS A 163 -48.12 -32.56 -4.13
C LYS A 163 -48.77 -33.41 -5.23
N THR A 164 -48.31 -34.64 -5.39
CA THR A 164 -49.01 -35.68 -6.14
C THR A 164 -49.58 -36.72 -5.18
N ASP A 165 -50.74 -37.30 -5.49
CA ASP A 165 -51.34 -38.36 -4.65
C ASP A 165 -50.43 -39.61 -4.55
N SER A 166 -49.56 -39.81 -5.55
CA SER A 166 -48.50 -40.83 -5.55
C SER A 166 -47.43 -40.60 -4.48
N ARG A 167 -47.20 -39.35 -4.05
CA ARG A 167 -46.23 -39.02 -3.01
C ARG A 167 -46.56 -39.68 -1.68
N LYS A 168 -47.85 -39.73 -1.29
CA LYS A 168 -48.23 -40.25 0.03
C LYS A 168 -47.98 -41.75 0.15
N VAL A 169 -48.14 -42.48 -0.94
CA VAL A 169 -47.78 -43.90 -1.05
C VAL A 169 -46.27 -44.08 -0.90
N LYS A 170 -45.47 -43.25 -1.58
CA LYS A 170 -43.99 -43.25 -1.44
C LYS A 170 -43.52 -42.94 -0.02
N GLU A 171 -44.14 -41.96 0.67
CA GLU A 171 -43.87 -41.64 2.08
C GLU A 171 -44.07 -42.86 2.99
N ILE A 172 -45.16 -43.61 2.79
CA ILE A 172 -45.46 -44.82 3.58
C ILE A 172 -44.38 -45.90 3.39
N PHE A 173 -44.02 -46.23 2.14
CA PHE A 173 -43.01 -47.25 1.87
C PHE A 173 -41.62 -46.84 2.35
N LEU A 174 -41.25 -45.57 2.19
CA LEU A 174 -39.99 -45.05 2.72
C LEU A 174 -39.98 -45.12 4.25
N ALA A 175 -41.06 -44.72 4.93
CA ALA A 175 -41.15 -44.81 6.39
C ALA A 175 -41.03 -46.26 6.90
N LEU A 176 -41.70 -47.21 6.26
CA LEU A 176 -41.56 -48.64 6.59
C LEU A 176 -40.12 -49.14 6.39
N ARG A 177 -39.42 -48.64 5.36
CA ARG A 177 -38.03 -48.99 5.08
C ARG A 177 -37.06 -48.35 6.07
N LEU A 178 -37.29 -47.10 6.48
CA LEU A 178 -36.50 -46.43 7.53
C LEU A 178 -36.53 -47.21 8.84
N GLU A 179 -37.70 -47.67 9.26
CA GLU A 179 -37.88 -48.43 10.52
C GLU A 179 -37.30 -49.84 10.48
N ARG A 180 -36.94 -50.32 9.29
CA ARG A 180 -36.21 -51.58 9.15
C ARG A 180 -34.70 -51.40 9.34
N PHE A 181 -34.18 -50.21 9.06
CA PHE A 181 -32.74 -49.94 9.08
C PHE A 181 -32.28 -49.11 10.26
N MET A 182 -33.18 -48.33 10.87
CA MET A 182 -32.91 -47.44 11.99
C MET A 182 -33.81 -47.76 13.17
N THR A 183 -33.26 -47.60 14.36
CA THR A 183 -33.99 -47.66 15.62
C THR A 183 -34.89 -46.43 15.81
N LYS A 184 -35.87 -46.53 16.71
CA LYS A 184 -36.76 -45.42 17.06
C LYS A 184 -36.00 -44.18 17.53
N ASP A 185 -34.97 -44.37 18.34
CA ASP A 185 -34.15 -43.29 18.86
C ASP A 185 -33.32 -42.61 17.76
N GLU A 186 -32.79 -43.37 16.79
CA GLU A 186 -32.10 -42.81 15.63
C GLU A 186 -33.05 -42.02 14.73
N ILE A 187 -34.26 -42.53 14.48
CA ILE A 187 -35.29 -41.83 13.69
C ILE A 187 -35.71 -40.52 14.37
N LEU A 188 -35.98 -40.56 15.67
CA LEU A 188 -36.35 -39.36 16.44
C LEU A 188 -35.20 -38.33 16.44
N THR A 189 -33.97 -38.79 16.64
CA THR A 189 -32.78 -37.91 16.62
C THR A 189 -32.55 -37.31 15.23
N ALA A 190 -32.68 -38.12 14.17
CA ALA A 190 -32.56 -37.66 12.79
C ALA A 190 -33.66 -36.63 12.46
N TYR A 191 -34.91 -36.87 12.86
CA TYR A 191 -36.00 -35.91 12.72
C TYR A 191 -35.67 -34.58 13.42
N LEU A 192 -35.24 -34.65 14.68
CA LEU A 192 -34.89 -33.47 15.48
C LEU A 192 -33.60 -32.78 15.02
N ASN A 193 -32.79 -33.39 14.16
CA ASN A 193 -31.66 -32.74 13.50
C ASN A 193 -32.00 -32.16 12.12
N LYS A 194 -33.10 -32.59 11.49
CA LYS A 194 -33.46 -32.23 10.11
C LYS A 194 -34.59 -31.20 10.00
N VAL A 195 -35.53 -31.20 10.93
CA VAL A 195 -36.75 -30.40 10.80
C VAL A 195 -36.46 -28.90 11.02
N GLN A 196 -37.19 -28.04 10.29
CA GLN A 196 -37.06 -26.59 10.41
C GLN A 196 -37.91 -26.06 11.58
N PHE A 197 -37.36 -25.14 12.37
CA PHE A 197 -37.99 -24.54 13.55
C PHE A 197 -38.29 -23.03 13.39
N GLY A 198 -38.20 -22.49 12.17
CA GLY A 198 -38.43 -21.06 11.90
C GLY A 198 -37.13 -20.26 11.82
N THR A 199 -37.18 -18.98 12.18
CA THR A 199 -36.04 -18.05 12.07
C THR A 199 -35.54 -17.65 13.46
N GLY A 200 -34.22 -17.59 13.63
CA GLY A 200 -33.57 -17.22 14.90
C GLY A 200 -33.28 -15.74 15.07
N ASN A 201 -32.74 -15.39 16.24
CA ASN A 201 -32.34 -14.04 16.63
C ASN A 201 -31.27 -13.38 15.73
N SER A 202 -30.56 -14.18 14.93
CA SER A 202 -29.57 -13.73 13.91
C SER A 202 -30.18 -13.59 12.51
N GLY A 203 -31.44 -14.00 12.32
CA GLY A 203 -32.11 -14.00 11.03
C GLY A 203 -31.83 -15.23 10.15
N TYR A 204 -31.05 -16.20 10.62
CA TYR A 204 -30.89 -17.50 9.93
C TYR A 204 -32.08 -18.43 10.19
N ASN A 205 -32.41 -19.27 9.21
CA ASN A 205 -33.39 -20.33 9.39
C ASN A 205 -32.79 -21.45 10.25
N LEU A 206 -33.51 -21.87 11.29
CA LEU A 206 -33.02 -22.84 12.26
C LEU A 206 -33.47 -24.24 11.84
N TYR A 207 -32.50 -25.12 11.61
CA TYR A 207 -32.71 -26.53 11.30
C TYR A 207 -32.15 -27.39 12.43
N GLY A 208 -33.02 -28.22 12.97
CA GLY A 208 -32.74 -29.04 14.11
C GLY A 208 -32.89 -28.32 15.47
N ILE A 209 -33.22 -29.10 16.48
CA ILE A 209 -33.67 -28.63 17.80
C ILE A 209 -32.56 -27.87 18.55
N LYS A 210 -31.29 -28.23 18.34
CA LYS A 210 -30.16 -27.56 18.97
C LYS A 210 -29.92 -26.17 18.40
N ALA A 211 -30.02 -26.01 17.07
CA ALA A 211 -30.00 -24.69 16.45
C ALA A 211 -31.22 -23.86 16.90
N ALA A 212 -32.40 -24.50 17.02
CA ALA A 212 -33.62 -23.85 17.50
C ALA A 212 -33.49 -23.29 18.93
N ALA A 213 -33.02 -24.12 19.88
CA ALA A 213 -32.82 -23.71 21.26
C ALA A 213 -31.82 -22.55 21.38
N LYS A 214 -30.73 -22.60 20.59
CA LYS A 214 -29.72 -21.53 20.55
C LYS A 214 -30.27 -20.26 19.92
N GLY A 215 -30.89 -20.35 18.74
CA GLY A 215 -31.36 -19.18 18.00
C GLY A 215 -32.59 -18.51 18.62
N ILE A 216 -33.43 -19.25 19.36
CA ILE A 216 -34.67 -18.71 19.94
C ILE A 216 -34.49 -18.30 21.39
N PHE A 217 -33.77 -19.08 22.21
CA PHE A 217 -33.65 -18.86 23.65
C PHE A 217 -32.20 -18.65 24.12
N ASN A 218 -31.23 -18.65 23.21
CA ASN A 218 -29.79 -18.58 23.52
C ASN A 218 -29.27 -19.75 24.38
N ILE A 219 -29.95 -20.90 24.33
CA ILE A 219 -29.62 -22.10 25.10
C ILE A 219 -28.79 -23.05 24.23
N THR A 220 -27.54 -23.33 24.64
CA THR A 220 -26.65 -24.28 23.95
C THR A 220 -26.75 -25.71 24.50
N ASP A 221 -26.99 -25.82 25.80
CA ASP A 221 -27.21 -27.09 26.49
C ASP A 221 -28.72 -27.32 26.64
N LEU A 222 -29.25 -28.28 25.90
CA LEU A 222 -30.69 -28.53 25.82
C LEU A 222 -31.27 -28.97 27.17
N THR A 223 -30.45 -29.48 28.10
CA THR A 223 -30.94 -29.87 29.44
C THR A 223 -31.50 -28.69 30.23
N GLN A 224 -31.14 -27.46 29.86
CA GLN A 224 -31.64 -26.21 30.46
C GLN A 224 -33.04 -25.82 29.94
N LEU A 225 -33.57 -26.49 28.92
CA LEU A 225 -34.92 -26.21 28.41
C LEU A 225 -35.96 -26.66 29.41
N ASN A 226 -36.84 -25.75 29.83
CA ASN A 226 -38.01 -26.11 30.65
C ASN A 226 -39.16 -26.67 29.79
N ILE A 227 -40.26 -27.07 30.44
CA ILE A 227 -41.44 -27.66 29.76
C ILE A 227 -42.08 -26.65 28.79
N ALA A 228 -42.19 -25.38 29.17
CA ALA A 228 -42.80 -24.34 28.35
C ALA A 228 -42.01 -24.09 27.06
N GLN A 229 -40.69 -23.95 27.17
CA GLN A 229 -39.77 -23.80 26.03
C GLN A 229 -39.75 -25.06 25.17
N SER A 230 -39.77 -26.25 25.77
CA SER A 230 -39.84 -27.52 25.04
C SER A 230 -41.12 -27.65 24.23
N ALA A 231 -42.26 -27.28 24.83
CA ALA A 231 -43.55 -27.24 24.16
C ALA A 231 -43.60 -26.18 23.04
N TYR A 232 -42.95 -25.04 23.26
CA TYR A 232 -42.82 -23.99 22.26
C TYR A 232 -42.06 -24.50 21.04
N LEU A 233 -40.87 -25.05 21.24
CA LEU A 233 -40.04 -25.60 20.16
C LEU A 233 -40.74 -26.75 19.43
N ALA A 234 -41.40 -27.66 20.14
CA ALA A 234 -42.14 -28.78 19.55
C ALA A 234 -43.33 -28.33 18.67
N GLY A 235 -43.86 -27.13 18.91
CA GLY A 235 -44.97 -26.57 18.13
C GLY A 235 -44.56 -25.97 16.77
N LEU A 236 -43.31 -25.52 16.63
CA LEU A 236 -42.84 -24.74 15.46
C LEU A 236 -42.81 -25.54 14.15
N PRO A 237 -42.36 -26.81 14.11
CA PRO A 237 -42.23 -27.61 12.88
C PRO A 237 -43.47 -27.71 11.99
N GLN A 238 -44.67 -27.55 12.56
CA GLN A 238 -45.91 -27.65 11.78
C GLN A 238 -46.01 -26.55 10.72
N ARG A 239 -45.59 -25.32 11.05
CA ARG A 239 -45.63 -24.15 10.16
C ARG A 239 -44.46 -23.20 10.46
N PRO A 240 -43.21 -23.63 10.20
CA PRO A 240 -42.00 -22.93 10.68
C PRO A 240 -41.91 -21.47 10.20
N SER A 241 -42.36 -21.16 8.98
CA SER A 241 -42.36 -19.78 8.47
C SER A 241 -43.42 -18.87 9.13
N ALA A 242 -44.51 -19.45 9.67
CA ALA A 242 -45.56 -18.69 10.34
C ALA A 242 -45.35 -18.63 11.86
N TYR A 243 -44.82 -19.70 12.45
CA TYR A 243 -44.53 -19.84 13.88
C TYR A 243 -43.08 -19.43 14.15
N THR A 244 -42.76 -18.16 13.94
CA THR A 244 -41.41 -17.62 14.17
C THR A 244 -41.45 -16.37 15.03
N ALA A 245 -40.60 -16.33 16.06
CA ALA A 245 -40.44 -15.18 16.95
C ALA A 245 -39.57 -14.07 16.34
N PHE A 246 -38.80 -14.39 15.29
CA PHE A 246 -37.86 -13.46 14.65
C PHE A 246 -38.11 -13.36 13.14
N THR A 247 -37.77 -12.20 12.59
CA THR A 247 -37.71 -11.91 11.15
C THR A 247 -36.38 -12.36 10.56
N SER A 248 -36.25 -12.36 9.22
CA SER A 248 -34.97 -12.60 8.52
C SER A 248 -33.85 -11.62 8.85
N LYS A 249 -34.16 -10.51 9.55
CA LYS A 249 -33.21 -9.53 10.09
C LYS A 249 -32.94 -9.71 11.58
N GLY A 250 -33.41 -10.80 12.20
CA GLY A 250 -33.26 -11.07 13.64
C GLY A 250 -34.13 -10.20 14.56
N LYS A 251 -34.98 -9.32 14.00
CA LYS A 251 -35.90 -8.48 14.78
C LYS A 251 -37.11 -9.28 15.26
N PHE A 252 -37.66 -8.92 16.41
CA PHE A 252 -38.85 -9.57 16.99
C PHE A 252 -40.08 -9.46 16.07
N ASN A 253 -40.81 -10.56 15.94
CA ASN A 253 -42.02 -10.70 15.13
C ASN A 253 -43.23 -11.00 16.03
N GLU A 254 -44.02 -9.98 16.37
CA GLU A 254 -45.16 -10.09 17.29
C GLU A 254 -46.25 -11.05 16.76
N SER A 255 -46.58 -11.02 15.47
CA SER A 255 -47.65 -11.86 14.91
C SER A 255 -47.27 -13.34 14.85
N GLY A 256 -46.05 -13.64 14.39
CA GLY A 256 -45.52 -15.00 14.38
C GLY A 256 -45.32 -15.56 15.79
N PHE A 257 -44.86 -14.71 16.72
CA PHE A 257 -44.72 -15.06 18.13
C PHE A 257 -46.05 -15.46 18.77
N LYS A 258 -47.11 -14.66 18.58
CA LYS A 258 -48.45 -14.97 19.10
C LYS A 258 -48.95 -16.32 18.59
N LEU A 259 -48.82 -16.58 17.29
CA LEU A 259 -49.22 -17.85 16.69
C LEU A 259 -48.43 -19.04 17.25
N ALA A 260 -47.14 -18.85 17.52
CA ALA A 260 -46.29 -19.88 18.12
C ALA A 260 -46.65 -20.15 19.60
N VAL A 261 -47.01 -19.13 20.37
CA VAL A 261 -47.52 -19.29 21.76
C VAL A 261 -48.87 -20.00 21.78
N ASP A 262 -49.80 -19.62 20.90
CA ASP A 262 -51.09 -20.32 20.76
C ASP A 262 -50.87 -21.81 20.42
N ARG A 263 -49.88 -22.10 19.57
CA ARG A 263 -49.47 -23.48 19.25
C ARG A 263 -48.82 -24.18 20.44
N GLN A 264 -47.97 -23.52 21.21
CA GLN A 264 -47.36 -24.04 22.44
C GLN A 264 -48.43 -24.47 23.45
N HIS A 265 -49.48 -23.68 23.65
CA HIS A 265 -50.58 -24.07 24.55
C HIS A 265 -51.26 -25.37 24.12
N ILE A 266 -51.44 -25.58 22.80
CA ILE A 266 -51.98 -26.84 22.26
C ILE A 266 -51.02 -28.01 22.56
N VAL A 267 -49.71 -27.80 22.41
CA VAL A 267 -48.70 -28.82 22.73
C VAL A 267 -48.76 -29.19 24.22
N LEU A 268 -48.79 -28.19 25.11
CA LEU A 268 -48.92 -28.42 26.56
C LEU A 268 -50.20 -29.19 26.90
N MET A 269 -51.33 -28.83 26.30
CA MET A 269 -52.60 -29.53 26.50
C MET A 269 -52.50 -30.99 26.06
N ARG A 270 -51.84 -31.26 24.92
CA ARG A 270 -51.59 -32.62 24.44
C ARG A 270 -50.67 -33.41 25.38
N MET A 271 -49.64 -32.77 25.93
CA MET A 271 -48.75 -33.41 26.91
C MET A 271 -49.51 -33.83 28.17
N LEU A 272 -50.44 -33.00 28.65
CA LEU A 272 -51.32 -33.34 29.77
C LEU A 272 -52.28 -34.49 29.42
N GLN A 273 -53.01 -34.38 28.29
CA GLN A 273 -53.98 -35.40 27.84
C GLN A 273 -53.37 -36.79 27.63
N THR A 274 -52.08 -36.83 27.29
CA THR A 274 -51.34 -38.08 27.04
C THR A 274 -50.56 -38.56 28.27
N GLY A 275 -50.72 -37.90 29.42
CA GLY A 275 -50.10 -38.29 30.69
C GLY A 275 -48.58 -38.07 30.75
N ARG A 276 -48.02 -37.19 29.91
CA ARG A 276 -46.58 -36.90 29.87
C ARG A 276 -46.14 -35.80 30.85
N ILE A 277 -47.08 -35.00 31.34
CA ILE A 277 -46.89 -34.00 32.39
C ILE A 277 -48.07 -34.05 33.37
N SER A 278 -47.85 -33.61 34.61
CA SER A 278 -48.92 -33.43 35.59
C SER A 278 -49.71 -32.14 35.34
N ASN A 279 -50.85 -31.99 36.03
CA ASN A 279 -51.63 -30.76 35.94
C ASN A 279 -50.87 -29.56 36.53
N GLU A 280 -50.07 -29.76 37.57
CA GLU A 280 -49.24 -28.73 38.19
C GLU A 280 -48.17 -28.24 37.20
N GLN A 281 -47.45 -29.16 36.55
CA GLN A 281 -46.47 -28.85 35.51
C GLN A 281 -47.09 -28.14 34.31
N TYR A 282 -48.32 -28.50 33.94
CA TYR A 282 -49.08 -27.83 32.89
C TYR A 282 -49.37 -26.37 33.24
N GLN A 283 -49.85 -26.09 34.46
CA GLN A 283 -50.14 -24.73 34.92
C GLN A 283 -48.85 -23.89 35.06
N GLU A 284 -47.77 -24.48 35.59
CA GLU A 284 -46.46 -23.83 35.64
C GLU A 284 -45.97 -23.42 34.24
N ALA A 285 -46.07 -24.33 33.27
CA ALA A 285 -45.63 -24.08 31.90
C ALA A 285 -46.49 -23.07 31.15
N LEU A 286 -47.79 -22.95 31.46
CA LEU A 286 -48.68 -21.91 30.92
C LEU A 286 -48.34 -20.52 31.46
N ASN A 287 -47.90 -20.42 32.71
CA ASN A 287 -47.58 -19.14 33.37
C ASN A 287 -46.14 -18.67 33.09
N PHE A 288 -45.32 -19.49 32.42
CA PHE A 288 -43.94 -19.13 32.08
C PHE A 288 -43.89 -18.04 31.00
N ASP A 289 -43.13 -16.96 31.25
CA ASP A 289 -42.95 -15.88 30.29
C ASP A 289 -41.98 -16.28 29.17
N ILE A 290 -42.52 -16.85 28.10
CA ILE A 290 -41.75 -17.20 26.90
C ILE A 290 -41.09 -15.97 26.28
N ARG A 291 -41.74 -14.80 26.30
CA ARG A 291 -41.23 -13.57 25.64
C ARG A 291 -39.97 -13.09 26.33
N ALA A 292 -39.94 -13.06 27.66
CA ALA A 292 -38.76 -12.69 28.43
C ALA A 292 -37.58 -13.65 28.24
N SER A 293 -37.85 -14.90 27.87
CA SER A 293 -36.82 -15.92 27.64
C SER A 293 -36.18 -15.86 26.23
N LEU A 294 -36.72 -15.04 25.31
CA LEU A 294 -36.21 -14.95 23.95
C LEU A 294 -34.79 -14.39 23.88
N ALA A 295 -34.00 -14.93 22.96
CA ALA A 295 -32.65 -14.47 22.67
C ALA A 295 -32.66 -13.03 22.14
N LYS A 296 -31.67 -12.24 22.56
CA LYS A 296 -31.49 -10.88 22.03
C LYS A 296 -31.10 -10.94 20.54
N PRO A 297 -31.58 -10.01 19.69
CA PRO A 297 -31.14 -9.92 18.31
C PRO A 297 -29.61 -9.86 18.20
N THR A 298 -29.06 -10.52 17.19
CA THR A 298 -27.62 -10.53 16.89
C THR A 298 -27.39 -10.19 15.43
N GLU A 299 -26.33 -9.43 15.15
CA GLU A 299 -25.95 -9.13 13.78
C GLU A 299 -25.17 -10.28 13.15
N LYS A 300 -25.28 -10.42 11.82
CA LYS A 300 -24.53 -11.42 11.08
C LYS A 300 -23.07 -10.99 10.99
N ALA A 301 -22.17 -11.96 11.04
CA ALA A 301 -20.73 -11.73 10.93
C ALA A 301 -20.35 -11.03 9.61
N TYR A 302 -21.04 -11.33 8.51
CA TYR A 302 -20.87 -10.65 7.22
C TYR A 302 -21.35 -9.19 7.21
N SER A 303 -21.98 -8.72 8.29
CA SER A 303 -22.31 -7.30 8.46
C SER A 303 -21.30 -6.60 9.36
N THR A 304 -20.75 -7.30 10.36
CA THR A 304 -19.81 -6.73 11.35
C THR A 304 -18.34 -6.85 10.93
N PHE A 305 -17.98 -7.96 10.28
CA PHE A 305 -16.61 -8.30 9.82
C PHE A 305 -16.64 -8.82 8.37
N PRO A 306 -17.23 -8.09 7.41
CA PRO A 306 -17.45 -8.59 6.05
C PRO A 306 -16.16 -9.02 5.35
N TYR A 307 -15.10 -8.20 5.38
CA TYR A 307 -13.82 -8.52 4.76
C TYR A 307 -13.20 -9.78 5.36
N LEU A 308 -13.06 -9.83 6.68
CA LEU A 308 -12.45 -10.97 7.37
C LEU A 308 -13.21 -12.29 7.12
N MET A 309 -14.54 -12.27 7.08
CA MET A 309 -15.33 -13.46 6.78
C MET A 309 -15.11 -13.94 5.35
N LEU A 310 -15.15 -13.05 4.36
CA LEU A 310 -14.95 -13.42 2.95
C LEU A 310 -13.52 -13.87 2.67
N GLU A 311 -12.54 -13.23 3.29
CA GLU A 311 -11.14 -13.62 3.19
C GLU A 311 -10.87 -14.95 3.88
N SER A 312 -11.51 -15.21 5.03
CA SER A 312 -11.43 -16.51 5.72
C SER A 312 -12.02 -17.63 4.88
N GLU A 313 -13.18 -17.40 4.24
CA GLU A 313 -13.73 -18.37 3.28
C GLU A 313 -12.77 -18.62 2.12
N ARG A 314 -12.22 -17.56 1.52
CA ARG A 314 -11.34 -17.66 0.35
C ARG A 314 -10.09 -18.46 0.70
N GLN A 315 -9.36 -18.08 1.75
CA GLN A 315 -8.13 -18.77 2.13
C GLN A 315 -8.39 -20.19 2.63
N ALA A 316 -9.47 -20.44 3.38
CA ALA A 316 -9.80 -21.79 3.82
C ALA A 316 -10.17 -22.70 2.64
N ALA A 317 -10.92 -22.21 1.64
CA ALA A 317 -11.22 -22.97 0.43
C ALA A 317 -9.95 -23.29 -0.38
N GLU A 318 -9.03 -22.33 -0.53
CA GLU A 318 -7.73 -22.55 -1.17
C GLU A 318 -6.91 -23.62 -0.44
N ILE A 319 -6.88 -23.58 0.91
CA ILE A 319 -6.19 -24.56 1.75
C ILE A 319 -6.80 -25.95 1.61
N LEU A 320 -8.13 -26.08 1.70
CA LEU A 320 -8.81 -27.36 1.57
C LEU A 320 -8.57 -27.99 0.20
N LEU A 321 -8.61 -27.20 -0.87
CA LEU A 321 -8.32 -27.69 -2.21
C LEU A 321 -6.88 -28.23 -2.32
N MET A 322 -5.90 -27.58 -1.67
CA MET A 322 -4.52 -28.08 -1.61
C MET A 322 -4.36 -29.32 -0.73
N GLN A 323 -5.16 -29.47 0.34
CA GLN A 323 -5.17 -30.70 1.14
C GLN A 323 -5.73 -31.89 0.35
N GLU A 324 -6.78 -31.66 -0.46
CA GLU A 324 -7.36 -32.68 -1.33
C GLU A 324 -6.45 -33.01 -2.52
N ASN A 325 -5.70 -32.02 -3.02
CA ASN A 325 -4.79 -32.17 -4.15
C ASN A 325 -3.36 -31.69 -3.81
N PRO A 326 -2.53 -32.52 -3.16
CA PRO A 326 -1.20 -32.13 -2.67
C PRO A 326 -0.19 -31.67 -3.74
N ASN A 327 -0.49 -31.92 -5.02
CA ASN A 327 0.34 -31.48 -6.15
C ASN A 327 0.08 -30.03 -6.57
N LEU A 328 -1.01 -29.40 -6.09
CA LEU A 328 -1.33 -28.02 -6.40
C LEU A 328 -0.55 -27.08 -5.47
N THR A 329 0.06 -26.05 -6.06
CA THR A 329 0.61 -24.93 -5.30
C THR A 329 -0.43 -23.82 -5.16
N ILE A 330 -0.24 -22.89 -4.22
CA ILE A 330 -1.10 -21.70 -4.10
C ILE A 330 -1.14 -20.87 -5.39
N ALA A 331 -0.02 -20.83 -6.13
CA ALA A 331 0.05 -20.14 -7.42
C ALA A 331 -0.80 -20.84 -8.48
N ASP A 332 -0.91 -22.18 -8.44
CA ASP A 332 -1.80 -22.94 -9.32
C ASP A 332 -3.27 -22.71 -8.95
N VAL A 333 -3.60 -22.78 -7.66
CA VAL A 333 -4.96 -22.57 -7.14
C VAL A 333 -5.51 -21.20 -7.56
N ARG A 334 -4.68 -20.16 -7.57
CA ARG A 334 -5.08 -18.79 -7.94
C ARG A 334 -5.15 -18.53 -9.44
N LYS A 335 -4.86 -19.52 -10.30
CA LYS A 335 -5.05 -19.37 -11.75
C LYS A 335 -6.54 -19.36 -12.09
N LYS A 336 -6.91 -18.54 -13.08
CA LYS A 336 -8.30 -18.41 -13.55
C LYS A 336 -8.93 -19.73 -14.01
N GLU A 337 -8.13 -20.63 -14.57
CA GLU A 337 -8.56 -21.97 -15.01
C GLU A 337 -9.01 -22.88 -13.85
N ASN A 338 -8.48 -22.66 -12.64
CA ASN A 338 -8.80 -23.45 -11.44
C ASN A 338 -9.89 -22.80 -10.57
N ALA A 339 -10.44 -21.65 -10.97
CA ALA A 339 -11.51 -20.98 -10.23
C ALA A 339 -12.74 -21.88 -9.95
N PRO A 340 -13.19 -22.76 -10.87
CA PRO A 340 -14.28 -23.69 -10.56
C PRO A 340 -13.96 -24.66 -9.41
N LEU A 341 -12.71 -25.14 -9.31
CA LEU A 341 -12.28 -26.04 -8.23
C LEU A 341 -12.28 -25.33 -6.87
N VAL A 342 -11.89 -24.05 -6.85
CA VAL A 342 -11.92 -23.24 -5.62
C VAL A 342 -13.36 -22.99 -5.17
N GLU A 343 -14.27 -22.73 -6.10
CA GLU A 343 -15.68 -22.55 -5.75
C GLU A 343 -16.34 -23.86 -5.28
N GLU A 344 -16.00 -25.01 -5.87
CA GLU A 344 -16.40 -26.32 -5.35
C GLU A 344 -15.91 -26.54 -3.91
N ALA A 345 -14.61 -26.32 -3.66
CA ALA A 345 -14.04 -26.40 -2.31
C ALA A 345 -14.72 -25.42 -1.33
N ARG A 346 -15.10 -24.22 -1.78
CA ARG A 346 -15.85 -23.24 -1.00
C ARG A 346 -17.26 -23.75 -0.67
N GLU A 347 -17.98 -24.34 -1.62
CA GLU A 347 -19.31 -24.93 -1.36
C GLU A 347 -19.23 -26.06 -0.32
N HIS A 348 -18.22 -26.92 -0.43
CA HIS A 348 -17.92 -27.95 0.56
C HIS A 348 -17.60 -27.35 1.93
N LEU A 349 -16.76 -26.31 1.98
CA LEU A 349 -16.44 -25.59 3.22
C LEU A 349 -17.69 -25.05 3.92
N LEU A 350 -18.58 -24.39 3.17
CA LEU A 350 -19.77 -23.73 3.71
C LEU A 350 -20.79 -24.73 4.28
N ARG A 351 -20.82 -25.98 3.79
CA ARG A 351 -21.81 -27.00 4.20
C ARG A 351 -21.22 -28.11 5.08
N GLY A 352 -19.90 -28.21 5.17
CA GLY A 352 -19.20 -29.29 5.86
C GLY A 352 -19.06 -29.14 7.38
N GLY A 353 -19.51 -28.02 7.96
CA GLY A 353 -19.40 -27.79 9.41
C GLY A 353 -17.99 -27.48 9.90
N TYR A 354 -17.12 -26.98 9.03
CA TYR A 354 -15.73 -26.68 9.35
C TYR A 354 -15.60 -25.53 10.38
N HIS A 355 -14.60 -25.64 11.24
CA HIS A 355 -14.18 -24.57 12.14
C HIS A 355 -12.83 -24.03 11.67
N ILE A 356 -12.82 -22.76 11.28
CA ILE A 356 -11.65 -22.06 10.75
C ILE A 356 -11.08 -21.19 11.87
N TYR A 357 -9.84 -21.44 12.26
CA TYR A 357 -9.12 -20.68 13.26
C TYR A 357 -8.14 -19.73 12.57
N THR A 358 -8.27 -18.44 12.85
CA THR A 358 -7.39 -17.41 12.28
C THR A 358 -6.24 -17.07 13.23
N THR A 359 -5.27 -16.30 12.74
CA THR A 359 -4.24 -15.62 13.54
C THR A 359 -4.66 -14.22 13.98
N ILE A 360 -5.84 -13.76 13.54
CA ILE A 360 -6.29 -12.39 13.71
C ILE A 360 -6.66 -12.13 15.16
N ASP A 361 -6.03 -11.11 15.72
CA ASP A 361 -6.37 -10.59 17.02
C ASP A 361 -7.49 -9.56 16.91
N LYS A 362 -8.61 -9.84 17.57
CA LYS A 362 -9.81 -8.99 17.51
C LYS A 362 -9.53 -7.55 17.93
N ARG A 363 -8.67 -7.32 18.94
CA ARG A 363 -8.39 -5.96 19.42
C ARG A 363 -7.58 -5.19 18.39
N ILE A 364 -6.54 -5.81 17.84
CA ILE A 364 -5.70 -5.20 16.79
C ILE A 364 -6.55 -4.93 15.53
N TYR A 365 -7.34 -5.90 15.09
CA TYR A 365 -8.23 -5.75 13.93
C TYR A 365 -9.17 -4.56 14.09
N ASN A 366 -9.81 -4.42 15.25
CA ASN A 366 -10.69 -3.30 15.56
C ASN A 366 -9.94 -1.96 15.63
N SER A 367 -8.73 -1.92 16.21
CA SER A 367 -7.89 -0.71 16.25
C SER A 367 -7.50 -0.25 14.83
N MET A 368 -7.15 -1.19 13.94
CA MET A 368 -6.83 -0.89 12.55
C MET A 368 -8.06 -0.34 11.80
N HIS A 369 -9.22 -0.99 11.97
CA HIS A 369 -10.47 -0.54 11.36
C HIS A 369 -10.93 0.82 11.87
N LYS A 370 -10.80 1.09 13.18
CA LYS A 370 -11.09 2.40 13.77
C LYS A 370 -10.32 3.53 13.05
N VAL A 371 -9.05 3.30 12.71
CA VAL A 371 -8.23 4.27 11.98
C VAL A 371 -8.65 4.37 10.51
N GLY A 372 -8.89 3.24 9.83
CA GLY A 372 -9.25 3.21 8.41
C GLY A 372 -10.64 3.77 8.11
N SER A 373 -11.60 3.57 9.01
CA SER A 373 -12.99 4.04 8.84
C SER A 373 -13.18 5.51 9.20
N ASP A 374 -12.23 6.14 9.88
CA ASP A 374 -12.33 7.55 10.29
C ASP A 374 -11.99 8.47 9.10
N PRO A 375 -12.98 9.20 8.54
CA PRO A 375 -12.77 10.03 7.36
C PRO A 375 -11.86 11.23 7.60
N SER A 376 -11.63 11.64 8.85
CA SER A 376 -10.72 12.75 9.17
C SER A 376 -9.24 12.42 8.94
N ASN A 377 -8.92 11.15 8.67
CA ASN A 377 -7.57 10.68 8.39
C ASN A 377 -7.20 10.73 6.90
N PHE A 378 -8.13 11.16 6.02
CA PHE A 378 -8.00 11.11 4.58
C PHE A 378 -8.46 12.42 3.92
N ASP A 379 -8.16 12.59 2.65
CA ASP A 379 -8.71 13.70 1.87
C ASP A 379 -10.24 13.57 1.76
N PRO A 380 -10.99 14.69 1.65
CA PRO A 380 -12.42 14.64 1.34
C PRO A 380 -12.69 13.88 0.04
N ASP A 381 -13.79 13.12 0.01
CA ASP A 381 -14.15 12.31 -1.13
C ASP A 381 -14.27 13.13 -2.42
N SER A 382 -13.64 12.65 -3.48
CA SER A 382 -13.63 13.31 -4.77
C SER A 382 -14.78 12.83 -5.65
N LYS A 383 -15.49 13.75 -6.31
CA LYS A 383 -16.51 13.40 -7.32
C LYS A 383 -15.95 12.61 -8.50
N THR A 384 -14.66 12.78 -8.82
CA THR A 384 -14.02 12.13 -9.98
C THR A 384 -13.12 10.96 -9.59
N LYS A 385 -12.37 11.10 -8.49
CA LYS A 385 -11.44 10.07 -8.03
C LYS A 385 -12.08 9.03 -7.10
N GLY A 386 -13.24 9.35 -6.54
CA GLY A 386 -13.90 8.56 -5.50
C GLY A 386 -13.28 8.80 -4.11
N MET A 387 -13.54 7.86 -3.22
CA MET A 387 -12.99 7.81 -1.87
C MET A 387 -11.51 7.38 -1.93
N GLU A 388 -10.64 8.11 -1.22
CA GLU A 388 -9.25 7.67 -1.01
C GLU A 388 -9.26 6.37 -0.21
N GLN A 389 -8.51 5.36 -0.64
CA GLN A 389 -8.44 4.02 -0.04
C GLN A 389 -7.15 3.81 0.74
N THR A 390 -7.18 2.88 1.69
CA THR A 390 -5.99 2.42 2.41
C THR A 390 -6.06 0.92 2.66
N ALA A 391 -4.89 0.32 2.80
CA ALA A 391 -4.76 -1.06 3.23
C ALA A 391 -3.52 -1.25 4.10
N ALA A 392 -3.58 -2.19 5.03
CA ALA A 392 -2.49 -2.47 5.95
C ALA A 392 -2.44 -3.93 6.39
N ILE A 393 -1.24 -4.43 6.67
CA ILE A 393 -0.98 -5.76 7.25
C ILE A 393 -0.05 -5.59 8.44
N MET A 394 -0.41 -6.18 9.58
CA MET A 394 0.44 -6.29 10.77
C MET A 394 0.85 -7.76 10.99
N LEU A 395 2.15 -8.01 11.07
CA LEU A 395 2.74 -9.34 11.23
C LEU A 395 3.48 -9.47 12.56
N ASP A 396 3.30 -10.63 13.20
CA ASP A 396 4.37 -11.22 14.01
C ASP A 396 5.38 -11.87 13.05
N HIS A 397 6.45 -11.15 12.75
CA HIS A 397 7.44 -11.59 11.75
C HIS A 397 8.22 -12.84 12.17
N LYS A 398 8.24 -13.19 13.47
CA LYS A 398 8.93 -14.38 13.98
C LYS A 398 8.16 -15.67 13.70
N SER A 399 6.85 -15.56 13.50
CA SER A 399 5.99 -16.69 13.16
C SER A 399 5.45 -16.64 11.74
N GLY A 400 5.31 -15.44 11.15
CA GLY A 400 4.56 -15.22 9.92
C GLY A 400 3.07 -14.95 10.16
N ALA A 401 2.60 -14.99 11.41
CA ALA A 401 1.18 -14.81 11.71
C ALA A 401 0.70 -13.37 11.41
N ILE A 402 -0.37 -13.24 10.63
CA ILE A 402 -1.05 -11.96 10.42
C ILE A 402 -1.88 -11.66 11.67
N LEU A 403 -1.45 -10.70 12.47
CA LEU A 403 -2.13 -10.33 13.72
C LEU A 403 -3.35 -9.43 13.47
N GLY A 404 -3.33 -8.67 12.39
CA GLY A 404 -4.42 -7.78 12.00
C GLY A 404 -4.23 -7.28 10.57
N MET A 405 -5.34 -6.92 9.94
CA MET A 405 -5.36 -6.36 8.60
C MET A 405 -6.38 -5.23 8.50
N LEU A 406 -6.14 -4.33 7.56
CA LEU A 406 -7.08 -3.32 7.08
C LEU A 406 -7.20 -3.52 5.58
N GLU A 407 -8.33 -4.03 5.15
CA GLU A 407 -8.58 -4.51 3.79
C GLU A 407 -9.09 -3.39 2.86
N GLY A 408 -9.66 -2.35 3.46
CA GLY A 408 -10.25 -1.19 2.80
C GLY A 408 -10.90 -0.28 3.85
N ARG A 409 -11.43 0.87 3.42
CA ARG A 409 -12.06 1.82 4.37
C ARG A 409 -13.52 1.53 4.65
N ASP A 410 -14.26 1.11 3.63
CA ASP A 410 -15.69 0.77 3.72
C ASP A 410 -16.04 -0.34 2.73
N PHE A 411 -16.43 -1.48 3.29
CA PHE A 411 -16.83 -2.67 2.56
C PHE A 411 -18.03 -2.45 1.63
N TYR A 412 -18.98 -1.59 2.01
CA TYR A 412 -20.19 -1.36 1.21
C TYR A 412 -19.94 -0.43 0.02
N THR A 413 -18.78 0.23 0.00
CA THR A 413 -18.30 1.04 -1.12
C THR A 413 -17.33 0.26 -2.00
N GLU A 414 -16.39 -0.48 -1.40
CA GLU A 414 -15.40 -1.29 -2.11
C GLU A 414 -15.25 -2.66 -1.42
N GLN A 415 -15.52 -3.74 -2.15
CA GLN A 415 -15.52 -5.10 -1.59
C GLN A 415 -14.17 -5.83 -1.76
N MET A 416 -13.29 -5.33 -2.62
CA MET A 416 -11.96 -5.90 -2.82
C MET A 416 -11.12 -5.75 -1.55
N ASN A 417 -10.46 -6.84 -1.15
CA ASN A 417 -9.45 -6.78 -0.09
C ASN A 417 -8.13 -6.24 -0.67
N HIS A 418 -7.87 -4.95 -0.48
CA HIS A 418 -6.66 -4.31 -0.95
C HIS A 418 -5.39 -4.77 -0.23
N ALA A 419 -5.49 -5.40 0.94
CA ALA A 419 -4.33 -5.85 1.70
C ALA A 419 -3.69 -7.10 1.08
N THR A 420 -4.51 -8.06 0.63
CA THR A 420 -4.04 -9.38 0.15
C THR A 420 -4.23 -9.59 -1.36
N GLN A 421 -5.18 -8.89 -2.00
CA GLN A 421 -5.56 -9.15 -3.40
C GLN A 421 -5.10 -8.07 -4.38
N MET A 422 -5.06 -6.81 -3.94
CA MET A 422 -4.64 -5.71 -4.80
C MET A 422 -3.12 -5.70 -4.97
N THR A 423 -2.67 -5.62 -6.22
CA THR A 423 -1.28 -5.37 -6.57
C THR A 423 -1.09 -3.93 -7.00
N ARG A 424 -0.07 -3.26 -6.44
CA ARG A 424 0.25 -1.86 -6.75
C ARG A 424 1.75 -1.65 -6.86
N GLN A 425 2.13 -0.62 -7.60
CA GLN A 425 3.54 -0.26 -7.74
C GLN A 425 4.11 0.14 -6.37
N PRO A 426 5.16 -0.52 -5.87
CA PRO A 426 5.68 -0.30 -4.51
C PRO A 426 6.45 1.02 -4.36
N GLY A 427 6.85 1.62 -5.48
CA GLY A 427 7.75 2.77 -5.45
C GLY A 427 9.08 2.44 -4.75
N SER A 428 9.59 3.40 -3.98
CA SER A 428 10.88 3.26 -3.28
C SER A 428 10.94 2.22 -2.15
N THR A 429 9.85 1.57 -1.75
CA THR A 429 9.92 0.46 -0.76
C THR A 429 10.60 -0.78 -1.33
N MET A 430 10.71 -0.88 -2.66
CA MET A 430 11.46 -1.95 -3.32
C MET A 430 12.99 -1.79 -3.20
N LYS A 431 13.50 -0.60 -2.87
CA LYS A 431 14.94 -0.33 -2.80
C LYS A 431 15.67 -1.22 -1.79
N PRO A 432 15.24 -1.33 -0.51
CA PRO A 432 15.82 -2.30 0.41
C PRO A 432 15.82 -3.73 -0.14
N ILE A 433 14.70 -4.15 -0.73
CA ILE A 433 14.44 -5.54 -1.14
C ILE A 433 15.30 -5.97 -2.33
N ALA A 434 15.39 -5.14 -3.38
CA ALA A 434 15.98 -5.54 -4.66
C ALA A 434 17.34 -4.88 -4.97
N ALA A 435 17.73 -3.82 -4.26
CA ALA A 435 19.06 -3.21 -4.41
C ALA A 435 19.94 -3.47 -3.18
N TYR A 436 19.56 -2.93 -2.03
CA TYR A 436 20.51 -2.82 -0.92
C TYR A 436 20.72 -4.15 -0.18
N LEU A 437 19.67 -4.92 0.14
CA LEU A 437 19.82 -6.24 0.78
C LEU A 437 20.71 -7.20 -0.02
N PRO A 438 20.46 -7.48 -1.32
CA PRO A 438 21.30 -8.39 -2.08
C PRO A 438 22.74 -7.86 -2.25
N ALA A 439 22.94 -6.54 -2.36
CA ALA A 439 24.27 -5.94 -2.43
C ALA A 439 25.06 -6.07 -1.11
N ILE A 440 24.39 -5.87 0.03
CA ILE A 440 25.00 -6.00 1.36
C ILE A 440 25.34 -7.45 1.67
N GLU A 441 24.41 -8.38 1.38
CA GLU A 441 24.61 -9.81 1.61
C GLU A 441 25.78 -10.36 0.79
N SER A 442 25.92 -9.89 -0.46
CA SER A 442 27.02 -10.29 -1.34
C SER A 442 28.34 -9.57 -1.03
N GLY A 443 28.36 -8.62 -0.08
CA GLY A 443 29.54 -7.82 0.26
C GLY A 443 29.95 -6.79 -0.79
N LEU A 444 29.10 -6.54 -1.78
CA LEU A 444 29.34 -5.58 -2.87
C LEU A 444 29.24 -4.13 -2.36
N ILE A 445 28.38 -3.90 -1.38
CA ILE A 445 28.14 -2.60 -0.75
C ILE A 445 27.99 -2.80 0.75
N GLN A 446 28.46 -1.84 1.53
CA GLN A 446 28.25 -1.73 2.98
C GLN A 446 27.75 -0.31 3.29
N PRO A 447 27.19 -0.01 4.48
CA PRO A 447 26.62 1.31 4.79
C PRO A 447 27.50 2.52 4.43
N GLY A 448 28.82 2.41 4.66
CA GLY A 448 29.80 3.45 4.34
C GLY A 448 30.36 3.41 2.90
N SER A 449 29.99 2.44 2.07
CA SER A 449 30.39 2.40 0.65
C SER A 449 29.84 3.62 -0.09
N VAL A 450 30.62 4.16 -1.03
CA VAL A 450 30.28 5.37 -1.78
C VAL A 450 29.63 4.98 -3.11
N ILE A 451 28.53 5.65 -3.45
CA ILE A 451 27.79 5.47 -4.69
C ILE A 451 27.58 6.85 -5.31
N ASP A 452 27.75 6.93 -6.62
CA ASP A 452 27.56 8.18 -7.35
C ASP A 452 26.07 8.42 -7.64
N ASP A 453 25.50 9.53 -7.15
CA ASP A 453 24.16 10.04 -7.50
C ASP A 453 24.21 10.96 -8.76
N ALA A 454 25.18 10.78 -9.65
CA ALA A 454 25.18 11.37 -10.98
C ALA A 454 24.11 10.75 -11.90
N PRO A 455 23.65 11.48 -12.95
CA PRO A 455 22.67 10.97 -13.90
C PRO A 455 23.06 9.65 -14.55
N ILE A 456 22.06 8.92 -15.04
CA ILE A 456 22.24 7.71 -15.85
C ILE A 456 21.37 7.81 -17.11
N VAL A 457 21.83 7.20 -18.19
CA VAL A 457 21.10 7.14 -19.46
C VAL A 457 20.61 5.70 -19.64
N LEU A 458 19.30 5.50 -19.55
CA LEU A 458 18.65 4.20 -19.74
C LEU A 458 18.08 4.09 -21.16
N LYS A 459 18.05 2.89 -21.73
CA LYS A 459 17.53 2.65 -23.08
C LYS A 459 16.05 2.27 -22.99
N ASP A 460 15.19 2.95 -23.74
CA ASP A 460 13.72 2.79 -23.61
C ASP A 460 13.12 1.72 -24.55
N GLY A 461 13.93 0.91 -25.23
CA GLY A 461 13.49 -0.22 -26.07
C GLY A 461 12.68 0.11 -27.34
N GLN A 462 11.98 1.25 -27.41
CA GLN A 462 11.10 1.63 -28.51
C GLN A 462 11.35 3.03 -29.10
N LYS A 463 11.62 4.08 -28.29
CA LYS A 463 11.56 5.49 -28.76
C LYS A 463 12.71 6.42 -28.35
N GLY A 464 13.78 5.91 -27.73
CA GLY A 464 14.95 6.72 -27.38
C GLY A 464 15.57 6.33 -26.04
N TYR A 465 15.71 7.32 -25.15
CA TYR A 465 16.38 7.18 -23.85
C TYR A 465 15.50 7.68 -22.71
N HIS A 466 15.71 7.16 -21.52
CA HIS A 466 15.13 7.66 -20.28
C HIS A 466 16.27 8.13 -19.37
N ILE A 467 16.20 9.39 -18.91
CA ILE A 467 17.17 9.96 -17.97
C ILE A 467 16.45 10.22 -16.64
N PRO A 468 16.49 9.26 -15.69
CA PRO A 468 15.71 9.37 -14.46
C PRO A 468 16.31 10.44 -13.55
N MET A 469 15.52 10.92 -12.60
CA MET A 469 15.94 11.91 -11.61
C MET A 469 15.53 11.51 -10.20
N ASN A 470 16.17 12.12 -9.22
CA ASN A 470 15.65 12.14 -7.86
C ASN A 470 14.34 12.94 -7.80
N VAL A 471 13.53 12.66 -6.78
CA VAL A 471 12.27 13.39 -6.51
C VAL A 471 12.51 14.89 -6.36
N THR A 472 13.67 15.29 -5.82
CA THR A 472 14.08 16.70 -5.65
C THR A 472 14.52 17.37 -6.96
N LYS A 473 14.60 16.61 -8.06
CA LYS A 473 15.16 17.04 -9.36
C LYS A 473 16.62 17.52 -9.28
N LYS A 474 17.37 17.05 -8.29
CA LYS A 474 18.80 17.37 -8.07
C LYS A 474 19.64 16.09 -8.08
N PHE A 475 20.91 16.23 -8.41
CA PHE A 475 21.94 15.19 -8.33
C PHE A 475 22.95 15.57 -7.23
N TYR A 476 23.10 14.74 -6.21
CA TYR A 476 23.89 15.03 -5.02
C TYR A 476 25.35 14.63 -5.14
N GLY A 477 25.73 13.93 -6.21
CA GLY A 477 27.09 13.46 -6.39
C GLY A 477 27.42 12.24 -5.56
N LEU A 478 28.66 12.14 -5.08
CA LEU A 478 29.10 11.01 -4.28
C LEU A 478 28.42 11.02 -2.89
N VAL A 479 27.68 9.97 -2.59
CA VAL A 479 26.96 9.76 -1.32
C VAL A 479 27.26 8.37 -0.77
N THR A 480 27.17 8.18 0.54
CA THR A 480 27.24 6.82 1.10
C THR A 480 25.97 6.03 0.83
N ALA A 481 26.06 4.69 0.86
CA ALA A 481 24.89 3.82 0.74
C ALA A 481 23.83 4.13 1.82
N ARG A 482 24.26 4.44 3.05
CA ARG A 482 23.40 4.93 4.12
C ARG A 482 22.65 6.20 3.75
N GLU A 483 23.37 7.24 3.32
CA GLU A 483 22.77 8.52 2.96
C GLU A 483 21.81 8.38 1.76
N ALA A 484 22.19 7.57 0.77
CA ALA A 484 21.34 7.27 -0.37
C ALA A 484 20.01 6.61 0.04
N LEU A 485 20.04 5.65 0.97
CA LEU A 485 18.82 5.01 1.47
C LEU A 485 18.01 5.94 2.38
N ASN A 486 18.67 6.65 3.29
CA ASN A 486 18.11 7.64 4.22
C ASN A 486 17.18 8.63 3.48
N ARG A 487 17.71 9.22 2.41
CA ARG A 487 17.00 10.22 1.58
C ARG A 487 16.20 9.60 0.44
N SER A 488 16.25 8.28 0.31
CA SER A 488 15.55 7.54 -0.73
C SER A 488 15.92 8.00 -2.14
N LEU A 489 17.21 8.22 -2.42
CA LEU A 489 17.71 8.64 -3.74
C LEU A 489 17.48 7.55 -4.79
N ASN A 490 17.08 7.95 -5.99
CA ASN A 490 16.73 7.04 -7.08
C ASN A 490 17.96 6.51 -7.81
N LEU A 491 18.93 7.39 -8.13
CA LEU A 491 20.04 7.03 -9.01
C LEU A 491 20.98 6.00 -8.36
N PRO A 492 21.40 6.14 -7.08
CA PRO A 492 22.16 5.09 -6.40
C PRO A 492 21.45 3.74 -6.42
N ALA A 493 20.15 3.70 -6.11
CA ALA A 493 19.40 2.44 -6.11
C ALA A 493 19.33 1.81 -7.51
N LEU A 494 19.13 2.60 -8.57
CA LEU A 494 19.14 2.14 -9.95
C LEU A 494 20.52 1.60 -10.36
N LYS A 495 21.60 2.28 -9.97
CA LYS A 495 22.97 1.81 -10.26
C LYS A 495 23.27 0.49 -9.55
N ILE A 496 22.88 0.36 -8.28
CA ILE A 496 23.03 -0.89 -7.53
C ILE A 496 22.27 -2.02 -8.23
N PHE A 497 21.00 -1.79 -8.53
CA PHE A 497 20.12 -2.78 -9.14
C PHE A 497 20.57 -3.20 -10.54
N ASN A 498 20.86 -2.23 -11.43
CA ASN A 498 21.19 -2.51 -12.82
C ASN A 498 22.62 -3.03 -13.01
N ASN A 499 23.59 -2.49 -12.26
CA ASN A 499 25.02 -2.67 -12.58
C ASN A 499 25.78 -3.47 -11.52
N VAL A 500 25.39 -3.41 -10.24
CA VAL A 500 26.13 -4.06 -9.14
C VAL A 500 25.55 -5.44 -8.83
N VAL A 501 24.26 -5.50 -8.55
CA VAL A 501 23.54 -6.76 -8.27
C VAL A 501 23.09 -7.44 -9.56
N THR A 502 22.71 -6.64 -10.57
CA THR A 502 22.01 -7.03 -11.80
C THR A 502 20.53 -7.39 -11.56
N ILE A 503 19.69 -7.10 -12.57
CA ILE A 503 18.23 -7.30 -12.51
C ILE A 503 17.84 -8.75 -12.18
N PRO A 504 18.41 -9.79 -12.84
CA PRO A 504 18.00 -11.17 -12.58
C PRO A 504 18.30 -11.64 -11.15
N GLU A 505 19.48 -11.31 -10.60
CA GLU A 505 19.83 -11.72 -9.24
C GLU A 505 19.04 -10.92 -8.19
N ALA A 506 18.72 -9.65 -8.46
CA ALA A 506 17.83 -8.85 -7.63
C ALA A 506 16.43 -9.46 -7.53
N TRP A 507 15.84 -9.88 -8.64
CA TRP A 507 14.51 -10.52 -8.66
C TRP A 507 14.50 -11.92 -8.10
N LYS A 508 15.56 -12.70 -8.31
CA LYS A 508 15.74 -13.98 -7.63
C LYS A 508 15.83 -13.81 -6.11
N PHE A 509 16.48 -12.76 -5.63
CA PHE A 509 16.51 -12.43 -4.20
C PHE A 509 15.13 -11.99 -3.69
N ALA A 510 14.44 -11.10 -4.40
CA ALA A 510 13.09 -10.65 -4.03
C ALA A 510 12.07 -11.79 -3.98
N LYS A 511 12.13 -12.74 -4.94
CA LYS A 511 11.27 -13.94 -4.96
C LYS A 511 11.49 -14.84 -3.73
N LYS A 512 12.72 -14.95 -3.21
CA LYS A 512 13.00 -15.67 -1.94
C LYS A 512 12.38 -15.00 -0.71
N LEU A 513 12.06 -13.71 -0.81
CA LEU A 513 11.37 -12.93 0.23
C LEU A 513 9.84 -12.89 0.03
N GLY A 514 9.29 -13.84 -0.74
CA GLY A 514 7.84 -13.98 -0.91
C GLY A 514 7.21 -13.01 -1.89
N ILE A 515 7.97 -12.27 -2.70
CA ILE A 515 7.40 -11.46 -3.79
C ILE A 515 7.10 -12.38 -4.99
N THR A 516 5.86 -12.87 -5.06
CA THR A 516 5.39 -13.82 -6.09
C THR A 516 4.87 -13.14 -7.36
N THR A 517 4.64 -11.83 -7.27
CA THR A 517 4.05 -10.99 -8.33
C THR A 517 5.03 -10.58 -9.43
N ILE A 518 6.35 -10.76 -9.26
CA ILE A 518 7.36 -10.49 -10.29
C ILE A 518 7.15 -11.41 -11.50
N LYS A 519 6.93 -10.81 -12.68
CA LYS A 519 6.69 -11.52 -13.94
C LYS A 519 7.97 -11.58 -14.81
N PRO A 520 8.04 -12.49 -15.80
CA PRO A 520 9.18 -12.56 -16.72
C PRO A 520 9.47 -11.22 -17.44
N GLU A 521 8.46 -10.40 -17.70
CA GLU A 521 8.65 -9.08 -18.32
C GLU A 521 9.46 -8.12 -17.44
N ASP A 522 9.44 -8.32 -16.11
CA ASP A 522 10.18 -7.51 -15.15
C ASP A 522 11.70 -7.76 -15.20
N ASP A 523 12.15 -8.87 -15.80
CA ASP A 523 13.58 -9.19 -15.95
C ASP A 523 14.33 -8.18 -16.84
N TYR A 524 13.60 -7.33 -17.57
CA TYR A 524 14.14 -6.24 -18.40
C TYR A 524 13.78 -4.84 -17.86
N ALA A 525 13.07 -4.74 -16.74
CA ALA A 525 12.58 -3.49 -16.18
C ALA A 525 13.69 -2.71 -15.45
N GLN A 526 14.44 -1.88 -16.18
CA GLN A 526 15.56 -1.09 -15.65
C GLN A 526 15.19 -0.13 -14.51
N THR A 527 13.91 0.16 -14.32
CA THR A 527 13.35 1.02 -13.26
C THR A 527 12.57 0.24 -12.20
N GLY A 528 12.59 -1.09 -12.23
CA GLY A 528 11.79 -1.92 -11.32
C GLY A 528 12.11 -1.71 -9.84
N VAL A 529 13.37 -1.45 -9.47
CA VAL A 529 13.78 -1.18 -8.08
C VAL A 529 13.22 0.12 -7.48
N ILE A 530 12.76 1.04 -8.33
CA ILE A 530 12.04 2.24 -7.91
C ILE A 530 10.52 2.11 -8.08
N GLY A 531 10.04 0.88 -8.32
CA GLY A 531 8.62 0.54 -8.44
C GLY A 531 8.07 0.61 -9.86
N GLY A 532 8.89 0.45 -10.90
CA GLY A 532 8.42 0.29 -12.28
C GLY A 532 8.24 -1.17 -12.66
N LEU A 533 7.29 -1.87 -12.02
CA LEU A 533 6.97 -3.28 -12.31
C LEU A 533 5.80 -3.39 -13.30
N SER A 534 5.63 -4.55 -13.91
CA SER A 534 4.52 -4.87 -14.80
C SER A 534 3.16 -4.85 -14.11
N VAL A 535 3.08 -5.43 -12.90
CA VAL A 535 1.83 -5.59 -12.11
C VAL A 535 1.90 -4.90 -10.74
N GLY A 536 3.08 -4.85 -10.12
CA GLY A 536 3.26 -4.36 -8.75
C GLY A 536 3.30 -5.49 -7.73
N VAL A 537 3.07 -5.18 -6.46
CA VAL A 537 3.09 -6.12 -5.32
C VAL A 537 1.87 -5.89 -4.42
N SER A 538 1.47 -6.90 -3.65
CA SER A 538 0.46 -6.70 -2.60
C SER A 538 1.05 -6.08 -1.32
N VAL A 539 0.17 -5.56 -0.45
CA VAL A 539 0.59 -5.07 0.88
C VAL A 539 1.13 -6.22 1.72
N GLU A 540 0.50 -7.39 1.66
CA GLU A 540 0.95 -8.62 2.32
C GLU A 540 2.37 -9.01 1.90
N GLU A 541 2.64 -9.16 0.60
CA GLU A 541 3.96 -9.55 0.06
C GLU A 541 5.06 -8.57 0.51
N MET A 542 4.81 -7.27 0.36
CA MET A 542 5.80 -6.26 0.73
C MET A 542 6.00 -6.21 2.26
N THR A 543 4.95 -6.39 3.05
CA THR A 543 5.05 -6.43 4.52
C THR A 543 5.84 -7.64 4.99
N ASN A 544 5.60 -8.79 4.37
CA ASN A 544 6.28 -10.03 4.69
C ASN A 544 7.78 -9.97 4.36
N ALA A 545 8.14 -9.40 3.20
CA ALA A 545 9.54 -9.18 2.83
C ALA A 545 10.30 -8.29 3.85
N TYR A 546 9.65 -7.26 4.40
CA TYR A 546 10.22 -6.46 5.49
C TYR A 546 10.24 -7.21 6.83
N GLY A 547 9.31 -8.14 7.04
CA GLY A 547 9.32 -9.09 8.15
C GLY A 547 10.63 -9.86 8.25
N ALA A 548 11.19 -10.30 7.13
CA ALA A 548 12.48 -10.98 7.13
C ALA A 548 13.65 -10.10 7.58
N ILE A 549 13.60 -8.78 7.34
CA ILE A 549 14.61 -7.84 7.86
C ILE A 549 14.50 -7.76 9.38
N ALA A 550 13.27 -7.66 9.89
CA ALA A 550 12.99 -7.60 11.32
C ALA A 550 13.37 -8.90 12.05
N ASP A 551 13.19 -10.06 11.41
CA ASP A 551 13.55 -11.38 11.95
C ASP A 551 14.98 -11.83 11.58
N ASN A 552 15.93 -10.90 11.57
CA ASN A 552 17.36 -11.19 11.40
C ASN A 552 17.71 -12.03 10.15
N GLY A 553 17.00 -11.79 9.04
CA GLY A 553 17.20 -12.45 7.75
C GLY A 553 16.45 -13.77 7.58
N VAL A 554 15.59 -14.15 8.52
CA VAL A 554 14.71 -15.32 8.42
C VAL A 554 13.35 -14.88 7.86
N PHE A 555 12.98 -15.44 6.72
CA PHE A 555 11.67 -15.26 6.12
C PHE A 555 10.71 -16.33 6.65
N ASN A 556 9.61 -15.89 7.25
CA ASN A 556 8.47 -16.73 7.64
C ASN A 556 7.30 -16.33 6.76
N ASP A 557 6.73 -17.27 5.99
CA ASP A 557 5.65 -16.92 5.08
C ASP A 557 4.41 -16.43 5.84
N ALA A 558 3.75 -15.41 5.31
CA ALA A 558 2.62 -14.78 5.99
C ALA A 558 1.39 -15.69 5.90
N TYR A 559 0.67 -15.84 7.01
CA TYR A 559 -0.53 -16.67 7.03
C TYR A 559 -1.61 -16.08 7.95
N MET A 560 -2.87 -16.21 7.51
CA MET A 560 -4.04 -15.83 8.31
C MET A 560 -4.72 -17.04 8.95
N ILE A 561 -4.77 -18.20 8.28
CA ILE A 561 -5.44 -19.40 8.80
C ILE A 561 -4.43 -20.25 9.55
N SER A 562 -4.60 -20.39 10.87
CA SER A 562 -3.72 -21.19 11.72
C SER A 562 -4.13 -22.66 11.75
N ARG A 563 -5.43 -22.94 11.72
CA ARG A 563 -5.97 -24.31 11.80
C ARG A 563 -7.36 -24.40 11.18
N ILE A 564 -7.70 -25.54 10.60
CA ILE A 564 -9.05 -25.91 10.16
C ILE A 564 -9.39 -27.27 10.77
N THR A 565 -10.54 -27.38 11.42
CA THR A 565 -11.09 -28.68 11.87
C THR A 565 -12.40 -28.98 11.16
N ASP A 566 -12.74 -30.25 11.01
CA ASP A 566 -14.02 -30.70 10.49
C ASP A 566 -15.16 -30.50 11.53
N ALA A 567 -16.36 -31.01 11.22
CA ALA A 567 -17.51 -30.96 12.12
C ALA A 567 -17.37 -31.85 13.38
N ASN A 568 -16.48 -32.84 13.37
CA ASN A 568 -16.22 -33.75 14.48
C ASN A 568 -15.09 -33.23 15.39
N GLY A 569 -14.35 -32.21 14.96
CA GLY A 569 -13.20 -31.63 15.65
C GLY A 569 -11.87 -32.25 15.24
N GLU A 570 -11.83 -33.07 14.19
CA GLU A 570 -10.59 -33.59 13.62
C GLU A 570 -9.85 -32.48 12.86
N VAL A 571 -8.53 -32.40 13.03
CA VAL A 571 -7.69 -31.40 12.36
C VAL A 571 -7.52 -31.79 10.90
N VAL A 572 -8.01 -30.93 10.00
CA VAL A 572 -7.88 -31.07 8.55
C VAL A 572 -6.67 -30.31 8.03
N TYR A 573 -6.36 -29.18 8.67
CA TYR A 573 -5.18 -28.39 8.38
C TYR A 573 -4.67 -27.73 9.66
N GLU A 574 -3.36 -27.69 9.83
CA GLU A 574 -2.67 -26.88 10.83
C GLU A 574 -1.42 -26.27 10.19
N HIS A 575 -1.21 -24.98 10.40
CA HIS A 575 -0.12 -24.27 9.75
C HIS A 575 1.24 -24.75 10.27
N GLU A 576 2.08 -25.22 9.34
CA GLU A 576 3.46 -25.60 9.62
C GLU A 576 4.42 -24.47 9.26
N LYS A 577 5.17 -24.00 10.25
CA LYS A 577 6.21 -22.98 10.03
C LYS A 577 7.34 -23.56 9.18
N LYS A 578 7.68 -22.86 8.09
CA LYS A 578 8.79 -23.21 7.20
C LYS A 578 9.78 -22.04 7.10
N PRO A 579 10.49 -21.70 8.19
CA PRO A 579 11.41 -20.56 8.20
C PRO A 579 12.53 -20.76 7.18
N LEU A 580 12.79 -19.73 6.38
CA LEU A 580 13.83 -19.71 5.37
C LEU A 580 14.83 -18.60 5.68
N ARG A 581 16.08 -18.93 6.01
CA ARG A 581 17.15 -17.92 6.09
C ARG A 581 17.52 -17.43 4.69
N VAL A 582 17.13 -16.21 4.35
CA VAL A 582 17.41 -15.59 3.04
C VAL A 582 18.72 -14.81 3.04
N PHE A 583 19.04 -14.16 4.16
CA PHE A 583 20.29 -13.42 4.35
C PHE A 583 20.80 -13.54 5.80
N SER A 584 22.05 -13.09 6.01
CA SER A 584 22.71 -13.14 7.31
C SER A 584 22.08 -12.16 8.32
N ASP A 585 22.23 -12.47 9.61
CA ASP A 585 21.85 -11.55 10.68
C ASP A 585 22.68 -10.25 10.64
N GLN A 586 23.95 -10.30 10.20
CA GLN A 586 24.76 -9.11 9.92
C GLN A 586 24.11 -8.21 8.87
N THR A 587 23.69 -8.77 7.72
CA THR A 587 22.98 -8.01 6.67
C THR A 587 21.68 -7.41 7.20
N ALA A 588 20.91 -8.18 7.99
CA ALA A 588 19.67 -7.70 8.60
C ALA A 588 19.91 -6.51 9.53
N PHE A 589 20.95 -6.58 10.37
CA PHE A 589 21.33 -5.49 11.26
C PHE A 589 21.77 -4.24 10.51
N LEU A 590 22.66 -4.38 9.50
CA LEU A 590 23.13 -3.25 8.70
C LEU A 590 21.97 -2.57 7.96
N MET A 591 21.05 -3.34 7.39
CA MET A 591 19.83 -2.80 6.77
C MET A 591 18.94 -2.09 7.79
N THR A 592 18.68 -2.72 8.94
CA THR A 592 17.90 -2.13 10.03
C THR A 592 18.49 -0.81 10.51
N ASP A 593 19.82 -0.75 10.63
CA ASP A 593 20.52 0.45 11.06
C ASP A 593 20.50 1.56 10.01
N MET A 594 20.59 1.23 8.72
CA MET A 594 20.37 2.20 7.63
C MET A 594 18.91 2.69 7.59
N LEU A 595 17.93 1.80 7.78
CA LEU A 595 16.50 2.16 7.84
C LEU A 595 16.17 3.02 9.07
N ARG A 596 16.95 2.94 10.15
CA ARG A 596 16.82 3.84 11.30
C ARG A 596 17.00 5.29 10.90
N THR A 597 18.02 5.58 10.07
CA THR A 597 18.31 6.96 9.64
C THR A 597 17.19 7.58 8.81
N VAL A 598 16.45 6.77 8.04
CA VAL A 598 15.27 7.23 7.28
C VAL A 598 14.25 7.95 8.17
N ILE A 599 14.15 7.55 9.45
CA ILE A 599 13.28 8.18 10.45
C ILE A 599 14.06 9.18 11.32
N SER A 600 15.23 8.81 11.83
CA SER A 600 15.91 9.61 12.86
C SER A 600 16.52 10.91 12.33
N GLU A 601 16.98 10.92 11.07
CA GLU A 601 17.67 12.08 10.49
C GLU A 601 16.70 13.12 9.93
N PRO A 602 16.95 14.44 10.11
CA PRO A 602 16.07 15.51 9.62
C PRO A 602 15.83 15.51 8.11
N ASN A 603 16.80 15.02 7.33
CA ASN A 603 16.71 14.89 5.88
C ASN A 603 16.14 13.53 5.42
N GLY A 604 15.82 12.63 6.36
CA GLY A 604 15.31 11.30 6.09
C GLY A 604 13.88 11.32 5.56
N SER A 605 13.57 10.44 4.61
CA SER A 605 12.28 10.45 3.92
C SER A 605 11.08 10.10 4.83
N GLY A 606 11.35 9.46 5.97
CA GLY A 606 10.39 9.08 7.01
C GLY A 606 10.45 9.93 8.28
N HIS A 607 11.17 11.06 8.29
CA HIS A 607 11.44 11.84 9.50
C HIS A 607 10.18 12.26 10.29
N MET A 608 9.06 12.44 9.60
CA MET A 608 7.76 12.76 10.20
C MET A 608 7.28 11.73 11.25
N ILE A 609 7.77 10.49 11.21
CA ILE A 609 7.40 9.47 12.22
C ILE A 609 7.89 9.86 13.63
N THR A 610 8.99 10.62 13.74
CA THR A 610 9.52 11.09 15.04
C THR A 610 8.52 11.93 15.83
N THR A 611 7.59 12.59 15.14
CA THR A 611 6.55 13.43 15.75
C THR A 611 5.19 12.74 15.81
N LEU A 612 4.84 11.93 14.80
CA LEU A 612 3.52 11.28 14.71
C LEU A 612 3.37 10.06 15.62
N PHE A 613 4.45 9.31 15.84
CA PHE A 613 4.41 8.12 16.69
C PHE A 613 4.70 8.49 18.15
N LYS A 614 3.68 8.42 19.00
CA LYS A 614 3.73 8.91 20.40
C LYS A 614 4.74 8.17 21.27
N LYS A 615 5.11 6.94 20.89
CA LYS A 615 6.11 6.12 21.61
C LYS A 615 7.48 6.14 20.93
N TYR A 616 7.73 7.05 19.98
CA TYR A 616 9.07 7.22 19.40
C TYR A 616 10.10 7.49 20.50
N GLY A 617 11.27 6.85 20.41
CA GLY A 617 12.30 6.85 21.45
C GLY A 617 12.04 5.90 22.63
N LYS A 618 10.81 5.39 22.81
CA LYS A 618 10.48 4.36 23.83
C LYS A 618 10.34 2.97 23.22
N ILE A 619 9.79 2.89 22.02
CA ILE A 619 9.73 1.69 21.19
C ILE A 619 10.62 1.94 19.97
N PRO A 620 11.64 1.11 19.72
CA PRO A 620 12.46 1.23 18.53
C PRO A 620 11.61 1.01 17.28
N VAL A 621 11.68 1.95 16.35
CA VAL A 621 11.02 1.86 15.06
C VAL A 621 12.02 2.23 13.97
N VAL A 622 11.98 1.48 12.87
CA VAL A 622 12.68 1.79 11.62
C VAL A 622 11.69 1.59 10.47
N GLY A 623 11.98 2.14 9.29
CA GLY A 623 11.09 1.94 8.17
C GLY A 623 11.51 2.61 6.88
N LYS A 624 10.72 2.39 5.84
CA LYS A 624 10.93 2.92 4.50
C LYS A 624 9.66 3.48 3.91
N THR A 625 9.76 4.67 3.33
CA THR A 625 8.70 5.26 2.50
C THR A 625 8.77 4.80 1.05
N GLY A 626 7.61 4.69 0.41
CA GLY A 626 7.44 4.50 -1.04
C GLY A 626 6.47 5.52 -1.63
N SER A 627 6.72 5.92 -2.87
CA SER A 627 5.83 6.77 -3.65
C SER A 627 6.01 6.45 -5.12
N THR A 628 4.92 6.39 -5.88
CA THR A 628 4.95 6.20 -7.33
C THR A 628 5.14 7.51 -8.07
N GLN A 629 5.49 7.43 -9.35
CA GLN A 629 5.50 8.59 -10.23
C GLN A 629 4.08 9.18 -10.27
N SER A 630 3.96 10.49 -10.00
CA SER A 630 2.68 11.21 -9.81
C SER A 630 1.94 10.96 -8.50
N TYR A 631 2.51 10.26 -7.51
CA TYR A 631 1.88 10.05 -6.19
C TYR A 631 0.47 9.45 -6.28
N GLY A 632 0.25 8.50 -7.19
CA GLY A 632 -0.99 7.72 -7.23
C GLY A 632 -1.08 6.69 -6.10
N ASP A 633 0.09 6.22 -5.65
CA ASP A 633 0.24 5.30 -4.52
C ASP A 633 1.36 5.80 -3.61
N VAL A 634 1.11 5.76 -2.30
CA VAL A 634 2.12 5.99 -1.26
C VAL A 634 2.13 4.86 -0.25
N TRP A 635 3.32 4.56 0.25
CA TRP A 635 3.59 3.41 1.09
C TRP A 635 4.42 3.79 2.30
N PHE A 636 4.22 3.07 3.39
CA PHE A 636 5.16 3.05 4.50
C PHE A 636 5.28 1.63 5.06
N MET A 637 6.51 1.10 5.01
CA MET A 637 6.86 -0.19 5.60
C MET A 637 7.69 0.07 6.85
N GLY A 638 7.14 -0.23 8.03
CA GLY A 638 7.81 0.03 9.30
C GLY A 638 7.81 -1.21 10.18
N PHE A 639 8.85 -1.36 10.99
CA PHE A 639 8.92 -2.46 11.95
C PHE A 639 9.61 -2.06 13.26
N THR A 640 9.21 -2.75 14.31
CA THR A 640 9.90 -2.83 15.61
C THR A 640 10.70 -4.14 15.64
N PRO A 641 11.46 -4.43 16.71
CA PRO A 641 12.08 -5.75 16.86
C PRO A 641 11.09 -6.91 17.09
N ASP A 642 9.78 -6.62 17.21
CA ASP A 642 8.76 -7.62 17.54
C ASP A 642 7.62 -7.69 16.52
N ILE A 643 7.32 -6.60 15.80
CA ILE A 643 6.18 -6.50 14.88
C ILE A 643 6.57 -5.75 13.61
N THR A 644 6.01 -6.18 12.47
CA THR A 644 6.12 -5.47 11.19
C THR A 644 4.74 -4.97 10.75
N LEU A 645 4.65 -3.72 10.30
CA LEU A 645 3.42 -3.11 9.78
C LEU A 645 3.71 -2.41 8.45
N GLY A 646 3.02 -2.85 7.39
CA GLY A 646 3.00 -2.19 6.09
C GLY A 646 1.68 -1.47 5.86
N VAL A 647 1.75 -0.28 5.27
CA VAL A 647 0.57 0.54 4.94
C VAL A 647 0.69 1.08 3.52
N TRP A 648 -0.40 0.95 2.76
CA TRP A 648 -0.61 1.59 1.46
C TRP A 648 -1.77 2.58 1.54
N VAL A 649 -1.67 3.66 0.76
CA VAL A 649 -2.74 4.63 0.52
C VAL A 649 -2.75 5.03 -0.96
N GLY A 650 -3.94 5.15 -1.55
CA GLY A 650 -4.15 5.55 -2.94
C GLY A 650 -5.62 5.55 -3.32
N TYR A 651 -5.95 5.75 -4.59
CA TYR A 651 -7.33 5.60 -5.09
C TYR A 651 -7.52 4.24 -5.78
N GLU A 652 -8.77 3.82 -5.97
CA GLU A 652 -9.16 2.61 -6.71
C GLU A 652 -8.46 2.50 -8.08
N LYS A 653 -8.30 3.62 -8.79
CA LYS A 653 -7.57 3.68 -10.06
C LYS A 653 -6.23 4.39 -9.89
N GLN A 654 -5.17 3.75 -10.38
CA GLN A 654 -3.80 4.23 -10.24
C GLN A 654 -3.51 5.56 -10.99
N ILE A 655 -4.35 5.92 -11.97
CA ILE A 655 -4.22 7.17 -12.72
C ILE A 655 -4.46 8.42 -11.85
N TYR A 656 -5.09 8.26 -10.68
CA TYR A 656 -5.45 9.38 -9.82
C TYR A 656 -4.37 9.68 -8.80
N THR A 657 -3.94 10.94 -8.79
CA THR A 657 -2.93 11.48 -7.88
C THR A 657 -3.53 11.96 -6.56
N LEU A 658 -2.86 11.63 -5.45
CA LEU A 658 -3.15 12.14 -4.10
C LEU A 658 -2.88 13.64 -3.97
N SER A 659 -3.57 14.32 -3.04
CA SER A 659 -3.28 15.72 -2.71
C SER A 659 -1.88 15.88 -2.11
N LYS A 660 -1.44 17.12 -1.89
CA LYS A 660 -0.15 17.39 -1.25
C LYS A 660 -0.06 16.75 0.14
N ASP A 661 -1.16 16.78 0.90
CA ASP A 661 -1.23 16.19 2.24
C ASP A 661 -1.38 14.66 2.14
N GLY A 662 -2.18 14.18 1.18
CA GLY A 662 -2.34 12.76 0.84
C GLY A 662 -1.04 12.00 0.61
N ARG A 663 0.00 12.67 0.10
CA ARG A 663 1.34 12.10 -0.05
C ARG A 663 1.96 11.60 1.26
N ASN A 664 1.45 12.05 2.41
CA ASN A 664 1.92 11.66 3.74
C ASN A 664 0.96 10.69 4.47
N HIS A 665 -0.22 10.41 3.92
CA HIS A 665 -1.24 9.63 4.62
C HIS A 665 -0.76 8.22 5.00
N ALA A 666 0.03 7.52 4.17
CA ALA A 666 0.58 6.22 4.57
C ALA A 666 1.42 6.27 5.87
N LYS A 667 2.22 7.33 6.09
CA LYS A 667 2.97 7.53 7.34
C LYS A 667 2.05 7.88 8.51
N GLN A 668 1.01 8.68 8.26
CA GLN A 668 0.04 9.10 9.27
C GLN A 668 -0.83 7.92 9.73
N ILE A 669 -1.37 7.15 8.80
CA ILE A 669 -2.15 5.94 9.06
C ILE A 669 -1.29 4.91 9.80
N TRP A 670 -0.06 4.65 9.35
CA TRP A 670 0.87 3.77 10.07
C TRP A 670 1.07 4.23 11.52
N SER A 671 1.32 5.53 11.75
CA SER A 671 1.53 6.06 13.09
C SER A 671 0.29 5.98 13.96
N LYS A 672 -0.90 6.24 13.40
CA LYS A 672 -2.19 6.13 14.09
C LYS A 672 -2.49 4.68 14.49
N ILE A 673 -2.30 3.72 13.58
CA ILE A 673 -2.43 2.29 13.87
C ILE A 673 -1.46 1.88 14.98
N MET A 674 -0.17 2.23 14.87
CA MET A 674 0.83 1.90 15.89
C MET A 674 0.52 2.55 17.24
N ASN A 675 0.00 3.78 17.26
CA ASN A 675 -0.42 4.43 18.51
C ASN A 675 -1.58 3.66 19.17
N GLU A 676 -2.63 3.32 18.42
CA GLU A 676 -3.77 2.54 18.96
C GLU A 676 -3.32 1.16 19.45
N VAL A 677 -2.52 0.44 18.66
CA VAL A 677 -2.08 -0.92 19.01
C VAL A 677 -1.09 -0.93 20.17
N THR A 678 -0.18 0.03 20.27
CA THR A 678 0.76 0.11 21.40
C THR A 678 0.09 0.50 22.71
N ASP A 679 -1.06 1.18 22.66
CA ASP A 679 -1.87 1.50 23.84
C ASP A 679 -2.78 0.31 24.23
N GLU A 680 -3.38 -0.39 23.26
CA GLU A 680 -4.28 -1.54 23.50
C GLU A 680 -3.55 -2.86 23.81
N ARG A 681 -2.36 -3.08 23.22
CA ARG A 681 -1.57 -4.32 23.27
C ARG A 681 -0.07 -4.05 23.56
N PRO A 682 0.27 -3.37 24.67
CA PRO A 682 1.66 -3.01 24.98
C PRO A 682 2.59 -4.23 25.14
N GLU A 683 2.05 -5.39 25.49
CA GLU A 683 2.80 -6.64 25.67
C GLU A 683 3.39 -7.20 24.37
N LEU A 684 2.95 -6.73 23.20
CA LEU A 684 3.53 -7.09 21.90
C LEU A 684 4.85 -6.38 21.59
N PHE A 685 5.28 -5.44 22.44
CA PHE A 685 6.50 -4.65 22.25
C PHE A 685 7.49 -4.79 23.42
N PRO A 686 7.86 -6.03 23.80
CA PRO A 686 8.78 -6.28 24.92
C PRO A 686 10.19 -5.77 24.61
N THR A 687 10.64 -5.82 23.36
CA THR A 687 12.03 -5.58 22.99
C THR A 687 12.34 -4.09 22.84
N LYS A 688 13.35 -3.61 23.58
CA LYS A 688 13.67 -2.17 23.69
C LYS A 688 14.80 -1.70 22.77
N GLN A 689 15.46 -2.59 22.05
CA GLN A 689 16.50 -2.26 21.08
C GLN A 689 16.66 -3.36 20.03
N PHE A 690 17.17 -3.01 18.86
CA PHE A 690 17.58 -4.01 17.87
C PHE A 690 18.91 -4.60 18.28
N SER A 691 19.03 -5.93 18.26
CA SER A 691 20.24 -6.63 18.68
C SER A 691 21.32 -6.56 17.60
N MET A 692 22.55 -6.20 17.98
CA MET A 692 23.69 -6.20 17.06
C MET A 692 24.37 -7.58 17.08
N PRO A 693 24.47 -8.28 15.94
CA PRO A 693 25.14 -9.57 15.86
C PRO A 693 26.66 -9.41 15.91
N SER A 694 27.35 -10.52 16.21
CA SER A 694 28.81 -10.58 16.11
C SER A 694 29.29 -10.36 14.66
N GLY A 695 30.53 -9.91 14.49
CA GLY A 695 31.12 -9.68 13.18
C GLY A 695 30.78 -8.32 12.55
N ILE A 696 30.01 -7.46 13.22
CA ILE A 696 29.82 -6.06 12.84
C ILE A 696 30.86 -5.17 13.54
N VAL A 697 31.54 -4.32 12.77
CA VAL A 697 32.59 -3.41 13.26
C VAL A 697 32.42 -2.00 12.68
N LYS A 698 32.86 -0.98 13.42
CA LYS A 698 33.02 0.37 12.83
C LYS A 698 34.34 0.44 12.07
N SER A 699 34.30 1.01 10.87
CA SER A 699 35.51 1.27 10.08
C SER A 699 35.43 2.64 9.41
N THR A 700 36.59 3.30 9.28
CA THR A 700 36.73 4.58 8.57
C THR A 700 37.25 4.32 7.15
N VAL A 701 36.49 4.81 6.17
CA VAL A 701 36.79 4.69 4.74
C VAL A 701 36.85 6.07 4.09
N SER A 702 37.38 6.15 2.87
CA SER A 702 37.34 7.36 2.05
C SER A 702 35.90 7.71 1.71
N SER A 703 35.48 8.95 1.95
CA SER A 703 34.13 9.42 1.61
C SER A 703 33.92 9.67 0.12
N VAL A 704 34.96 9.49 -0.71
CA VAL A 704 34.88 9.64 -2.17
C VAL A 704 35.02 8.32 -2.94
N SER A 705 35.56 7.25 -2.33
CA SER A 705 35.67 5.93 -2.98
C SER A 705 35.12 4.77 -2.16
N GLY A 706 34.92 4.93 -0.85
CA GLY A 706 34.59 3.83 0.06
C GLY A 706 35.75 2.87 0.34
N LYS A 707 36.96 3.16 -0.16
CA LYS A 707 38.20 2.38 0.04
C LYS A 707 38.98 2.82 1.29
N LEU A 708 40.08 2.15 1.64
CA LEU A 708 40.93 2.52 2.76
C LEU A 708 41.54 3.92 2.55
N PRO A 709 41.45 4.86 3.51
CA PRO A 709 41.95 6.22 3.31
C PRO A 709 43.47 6.28 3.09
N THR A 710 43.91 7.09 2.13
CA THR A 710 45.32 7.47 1.97
C THR A 710 45.66 8.69 2.83
N GLU A 711 46.93 9.11 2.85
CA GLU A 711 47.31 10.39 3.47
C GLU A 711 46.60 11.57 2.80
N LEU A 712 46.47 11.56 1.47
CA LEU A 712 45.76 12.58 0.72
C LEU A 712 44.28 12.65 1.13
N THR A 713 43.62 11.50 1.28
CA THR A 713 42.25 11.41 1.78
C THR A 713 42.11 12.03 3.16
N ARG A 714 43.01 11.69 4.09
CA ARG A 714 43.01 12.20 5.48
C ARG A 714 43.26 13.70 5.52
N ALA A 715 44.27 14.19 4.80
CA ALA A 715 44.65 15.61 4.76
C ALA A 715 43.53 16.51 4.22
N ASN A 716 42.65 15.98 3.37
CA ASN A 716 41.51 16.73 2.81
C ASN A 716 40.19 16.47 3.56
N GLY A 717 40.22 15.78 4.71
CA GLY A 717 39.02 15.50 5.51
C GLY A 717 37.97 14.63 4.81
N LYS A 718 38.36 13.88 3.76
CA LYS A 718 37.45 13.04 2.96
C LYS A 718 37.26 11.66 3.61
N LEU A 719 36.82 11.64 4.87
CA LEU A 719 36.66 10.43 5.67
C LEU A 719 35.20 10.22 6.04
N VAL A 720 34.77 8.96 6.09
CA VAL A 720 33.48 8.57 6.65
C VAL A 720 33.65 7.32 7.51
N THR A 721 33.02 7.30 8.69
CA THR A 721 33.04 6.15 9.60
C THR A 721 31.64 5.58 9.68
N ASP A 722 31.51 4.29 9.40
CA ASP A 722 30.22 3.60 9.42
C ASP A 722 30.38 2.14 9.91
N TRP A 723 29.27 1.43 10.03
CA TRP A 723 29.21 0.00 10.32
C TRP A 723 29.50 -0.83 9.08
N PHE A 724 30.27 -1.90 9.27
CA PHE A 724 30.63 -2.86 8.23
C PHE A 724 30.51 -4.27 8.79
N ASN A 725 30.13 -5.22 7.93
CA ASN A 725 30.45 -6.61 8.17
C ASN A 725 31.97 -6.78 8.06
N SER A 726 32.62 -7.24 9.14
CA SER A 726 34.07 -7.46 9.22
C SER A 726 34.63 -8.31 8.08
N LYS A 727 33.82 -9.23 7.52
CA LYS A 727 34.16 -10.04 6.35
C LYS A 727 34.38 -9.22 5.08
N PHE A 728 33.71 -8.07 4.97
CA PHE A 728 33.64 -7.23 3.77
C PHE A 728 34.30 -5.87 3.97
N LEU A 729 35.25 -5.76 4.90
CA LEU A 729 36.06 -4.56 5.03
C LEU A 729 36.83 -4.28 3.74
N PRO A 730 36.90 -3.01 3.30
CA PRO A 730 37.71 -2.63 2.14
C PRO A 730 39.18 -3.04 2.33
N LYS A 731 39.78 -3.58 1.27
CA LYS A 731 41.17 -4.03 1.25
C LYS A 731 42.07 -3.12 0.42
N GLU A 732 41.49 -2.44 -0.56
CA GLU A 732 42.21 -1.51 -1.43
C GLU A 732 42.29 -0.12 -0.80
N THR A 733 43.35 0.62 -1.13
CA THR A 733 43.53 2.02 -0.76
C THR A 733 42.83 2.94 -1.76
N ASP A 734 42.40 4.11 -1.28
CA ASP A 734 41.76 5.14 -2.07
C ASP A 734 42.63 5.61 -3.25
N ASP A 735 42.07 5.47 -4.45
CA ASP A 735 42.64 5.89 -5.73
C ASP A 735 41.74 6.92 -6.45
N ALA A 736 40.64 7.34 -5.82
CA ALA A 736 39.73 8.31 -6.40
C ALA A 736 40.19 9.75 -6.16
N LEU A 737 40.74 10.06 -4.98
CA LEU A 737 41.25 11.41 -4.71
C LEU A 737 42.65 11.58 -5.32
N VAL A 738 42.79 12.50 -6.26
CA VAL A 738 44.05 12.74 -6.99
C VAL A 738 44.41 14.22 -7.01
N LYS A 739 45.70 14.54 -7.08
CA LYS A 739 46.18 15.88 -7.42
C LYS A 739 46.44 15.93 -8.92
N MET A 740 45.86 16.91 -9.61
CA MET A 740 46.02 17.05 -11.05
C MET A 740 46.06 18.52 -11.46
N ALA A 741 46.91 18.83 -12.44
CA ALA A 741 46.87 20.11 -13.13
C ALA A 741 45.63 20.14 -14.04
N VAL A 742 44.83 21.19 -13.92
CA VAL A 742 43.62 21.39 -14.71
C VAL A 742 43.55 22.78 -15.30
N ILE A 743 42.78 22.90 -16.37
CA ILE A 743 42.42 24.19 -16.94
C ILE A 743 40.88 24.32 -16.96
N PRO A 744 40.29 25.32 -16.27
CA PRO A 744 38.85 25.55 -16.29
C PRO A 744 38.44 26.19 -17.63
N TRP A 745 37.39 25.67 -18.26
CA TRP A 745 36.81 26.23 -19.48
C TRP A 745 35.32 25.87 -19.58
N ASN A 746 34.46 26.85 -19.94
CA ASN A 746 33.00 26.67 -20.04
C ASN A 746 32.34 26.02 -18.81
N GLY A 747 32.83 26.32 -17.61
CA GLY A 747 32.26 25.84 -16.35
C GLY A 747 32.65 24.40 -15.96
N VAL A 748 33.56 23.75 -16.70
CA VAL A 748 34.13 22.43 -16.34
C VAL A 748 35.66 22.45 -16.41
N ASN A 749 36.31 21.49 -15.76
CA ASN A 749 37.76 21.33 -15.82
C ASN A 749 38.15 20.47 -17.02
N TYR A 750 39.36 20.67 -17.57
CA TYR A 750 39.98 19.83 -18.59
C TYR A 750 41.42 19.48 -18.22
N ILE A 751 41.93 18.39 -18.80
CA ILE A 751 43.37 18.07 -18.74
C ILE A 751 44.10 19.07 -19.66
N PRO A 752 45.10 19.82 -19.19
CA PRO A 752 45.86 20.74 -20.03
C PRO A 752 46.56 20.01 -21.18
N GLN A 753 46.75 20.68 -22.32
CA GLN A 753 47.57 20.11 -23.39
C GLN A 753 49.03 20.06 -22.97
N PRO A 754 49.86 19.15 -23.53
CA PRO A 754 51.29 19.12 -23.24
C PRO A 754 52.01 20.45 -23.53
N THR A 755 51.45 21.26 -24.43
CA THR A 755 51.95 22.59 -24.81
C THR A 755 51.39 23.72 -23.94
N THR A 756 50.38 23.48 -23.12
CA THR A 756 49.77 24.52 -22.29
C THR A 756 50.78 25.01 -21.23
N PRO A 757 51.05 26.33 -21.15
CA PRO A 757 52.02 26.86 -20.19
C PRO A 757 51.67 26.53 -18.73
N THR A 758 52.68 26.21 -17.92
CA THR A 758 52.48 25.78 -16.52
C THR A 758 51.92 26.87 -15.60
N ASP A 759 52.06 28.15 -15.95
CA ASP A 759 51.41 29.24 -15.23
C ASP A 759 49.93 29.39 -15.60
N MET A 760 49.49 28.79 -16.72
CA MET A 760 48.10 28.79 -17.20
C MET A 760 47.29 27.56 -16.72
N VAL A 761 47.88 26.74 -15.84
CA VAL A 761 47.21 25.58 -15.25
C VAL A 761 47.05 25.76 -13.74
N LYS A 762 45.99 25.19 -13.18
CA LYS A 762 45.73 25.15 -11.74
C LYS A 762 45.93 23.74 -11.23
N GLU A 763 46.78 23.55 -10.22
CA GLU A 763 46.79 22.28 -9.49
C GLU A 763 45.60 22.22 -8.54
N MET A 764 44.82 21.14 -8.64
CA MET A 764 43.66 20.91 -7.79
C MET A 764 43.64 19.48 -7.25
N THR A 765 43.16 19.31 -6.02
CA THR A 765 42.76 18.00 -5.51
C THR A 765 41.35 17.70 -5.99
N LEU A 766 41.21 16.68 -6.84
CA LEU A 766 39.98 16.32 -7.54
C LEU A 766 39.62 14.86 -7.32
N VAL A 767 38.37 14.52 -7.62
CA VAL A 767 37.82 13.18 -7.48
C VAL A 767 37.67 12.53 -8.84
N LYS A 768 38.47 11.50 -9.08
CA LYS A 768 38.35 10.59 -10.22
C LYS A 768 37.14 9.68 -10.00
N ARG A 769 36.14 9.81 -10.87
CA ARG A 769 34.94 8.97 -10.89
C ARG A 769 35.18 7.71 -11.75
N GLU A 770 34.46 6.64 -11.43
CA GLU A 770 34.45 5.42 -12.27
C GLU A 770 34.03 5.75 -13.71
N LYS A 771 32.94 6.52 -13.83
CA LYS A 771 32.55 7.16 -15.09
C LYS A 771 32.89 8.65 -15.02
N PRO A 772 33.88 9.13 -15.79
CA PRO A 772 34.21 10.55 -15.83
C PRO A 772 32.99 11.40 -16.20
N LEU A 773 32.84 12.54 -15.51
CA LEU A 773 31.63 13.36 -15.63
C LEU A 773 31.50 13.98 -17.04
N ASP A 774 32.61 14.38 -17.63
CA ASP A 774 32.70 14.89 -19.00
C ASP A 774 32.20 13.88 -20.06
N VAL A 775 32.60 12.61 -19.94
CA VAL A 775 32.09 11.52 -20.78
C VAL A 775 30.59 11.31 -20.57
N LEU A 776 30.13 11.32 -19.31
CA LEU A 776 28.71 11.20 -18.99
C LEU A 776 27.88 12.36 -19.58
N MET A 777 28.41 13.58 -19.54
CA MET A 777 27.74 14.76 -20.10
C MET A 777 27.63 14.66 -21.63
N GLN A 778 28.63 14.14 -22.33
CA GLN A 778 28.54 13.85 -23.77
C GLN A 778 27.47 12.81 -24.08
N GLU A 779 27.38 11.74 -23.29
CA GLU A 779 26.34 10.73 -23.46
C GLU A 779 24.93 11.30 -23.23
N ILE A 780 24.76 12.14 -22.22
CA ILE A 780 23.50 12.83 -21.95
C ILE A 780 23.14 13.74 -23.12
N GLN A 781 24.10 14.51 -23.64
CA GLN A 781 23.87 15.37 -24.80
C GLN A 781 23.41 14.54 -26.01
N ALA A 782 24.11 13.47 -26.34
CA ALA A 782 23.75 12.56 -27.43
C ALA A 782 22.40 11.87 -27.21
N ALA A 783 22.03 11.57 -25.97
CA ALA A 783 20.72 11.03 -25.63
C ALA A 783 19.62 12.09 -25.83
N GLN A 784 19.85 13.33 -25.38
CA GLN A 784 18.90 14.44 -25.52
C GLN A 784 18.62 14.81 -26.98
N GLU A 785 19.61 14.73 -27.85
CA GLU A 785 19.43 14.93 -29.30
C GLU A 785 18.41 13.96 -29.91
N LYS A 786 18.26 12.78 -29.32
CA LYS A 786 17.30 11.74 -29.72
C LYS A 786 15.97 11.83 -28.98
N LEU A 787 15.83 12.72 -28.00
CA LEU A 787 14.57 12.98 -27.31
C LEU A 787 13.72 14.01 -28.09
N PRO A 788 12.38 13.92 -27.97
CA PRO A 788 11.47 14.99 -28.37
C PRO A 788 11.88 16.35 -27.77
N GLU A 789 11.68 17.44 -28.50
CA GLU A 789 12.15 18.78 -28.12
C GLU A 789 11.60 19.24 -26.75
N ASP A 790 10.33 18.95 -26.48
CA ASP A 790 9.63 19.22 -25.22
C ASP A 790 10.17 18.43 -24.02
N SER A 791 10.90 17.34 -24.28
CA SER A 791 11.50 16.48 -23.27
C SER A 791 12.96 16.84 -22.95
N ARG A 792 13.58 17.72 -23.75
CA ARG A 792 14.96 18.19 -23.55
C ARG A 792 15.06 19.19 -22.40
N ARG A 793 16.20 19.22 -21.74
CA ARG A 793 16.51 20.10 -20.60
C ARG A 793 17.91 20.70 -20.75
N PRO A 794 18.15 21.89 -20.18
CA PRO A 794 19.49 22.48 -20.16
C PRO A 794 20.51 21.53 -19.53
N MET A 795 21.72 21.45 -20.11
CA MET A 795 22.78 20.55 -19.61
C MET A 795 23.13 20.83 -18.14
N SER A 796 23.00 22.07 -17.67
CA SER A 796 23.21 22.46 -16.28
C SER A 796 22.31 21.71 -15.28
N VAL A 797 21.14 21.24 -15.70
CA VAL A 797 20.22 20.45 -14.85
C VAL A 797 20.81 19.07 -14.50
N TYR A 798 21.69 18.54 -15.34
CA TYR A 798 22.29 17.22 -15.19
C TYR A 798 23.61 17.23 -14.41
N LEU A 799 24.13 18.41 -14.05
CA LEU A 799 25.36 18.51 -13.28
C LEU A 799 25.12 18.14 -11.81
N PRO A 800 25.88 17.18 -11.25
CA PRO A 800 25.91 16.92 -9.82
C PRO A 800 26.40 18.12 -9.01
N GLN A 801 25.96 18.25 -7.76
CA GLN A 801 26.37 19.33 -6.86
C GLN A 801 27.90 19.38 -6.61
N ASP A 802 28.58 18.25 -6.73
CA ASP A 802 30.03 18.09 -6.59
C ASP A 802 30.76 18.08 -7.96
N ALA A 803 30.12 18.53 -9.05
CA ALA A 803 30.71 18.51 -10.39
C ALA A 803 32.06 19.24 -10.46
N SER A 804 32.21 20.38 -9.78
CA SER A 804 33.46 21.17 -9.74
C SER A 804 34.64 20.44 -9.07
N GLN A 805 34.36 19.42 -8.26
CA GLN A 805 35.38 18.59 -7.61
C GLN A 805 35.76 17.38 -8.47
N SER A 806 35.13 17.16 -9.63
CA SER A 806 35.39 15.99 -10.47
C SER A 806 36.67 16.16 -11.28
N ALA A 807 37.48 15.11 -11.33
CA ALA A 807 38.68 15.08 -12.18
C ALA A 807 38.27 14.95 -13.65
N PRO A 808 38.78 15.81 -14.56
CA PRO A 808 38.55 15.67 -15.99
C PRO A 808 39.23 14.42 -16.56
N SER A 809 38.66 13.89 -17.65
CA SER A 809 39.26 12.81 -18.44
C SER A 809 39.57 13.24 -19.87
N ILE A 810 38.98 14.34 -20.32
CA ILE A 810 39.17 14.91 -21.65
C ILE A 810 40.26 16.00 -21.58
N THR A 811 41.19 15.92 -22.54
CA THR A 811 42.17 17.00 -22.78
C THR A 811 41.46 18.23 -23.34
N ASP A 812 41.94 19.40 -22.95
CA ASP A 812 41.42 20.70 -23.39
C ASP A 812 41.11 20.70 -24.90
N PRO A 813 39.83 20.86 -25.29
CA PRO A 813 39.39 20.69 -26.67
C PRO A 813 39.68 21.91 -27.55
N ARG A 814 40.24 22.99 -26.99
CA ARG A 814 40.69 24.14 -27.77
C ARG A 814 41.78 23.71 -28.75
N VAL A 815 41.69 24.14 -30.00
CA VAL A 815 42.64 23.78 -31.05
C VAL A 815 43.47 25.02 -31.38
N ASP A 816 44.79 24.91 -31.29
CA ASP A 816 45.73 25.95 -31.74
C ASP A 816 45.50 26.23 -33.23
N ASP A 817 45.27 27.50 -33.58
CA ASP A 817 45.05 27.91 -34.96
C ASP A 817 46.34 28.20 -35.73
N GLY A 818 47.49 28.09 -35.05
CA GLY A 818 48.81 28.32 -35.65
C GLY A 818 49.32 29.75 -35.46
N ALA A 819 48.47 30.73 -35.17
CA ALA A 819 48.84 32.14 -34.98
C ALA A 819 48.87 32.52 -33.49
N ALA A 820 49.64 33.57 -33.15
CA ALA A 820 49.54 34.15 -31.81
C ALA A 820 48.22 34.92 -31.65
N PRO A 821 47.58 34.92 -30.46
CA PRO A 821 46.36 35.69 -30.23
C PRO A 821 46.52 37.18 -30.47
N SER A 822 45.40 37.87 -30.69
CA SER A 822 45.40 39.33 -30.72
C SER A 822 45.55 39.92 -29.32
N ALA A 823 46.25 41.05 -29.23
CA ALA A 823 46.49 41.73 -27.97
C ALA A 823 45.17 42.14 -27.29
N PRO A 824 45.04 41.98 -25.95
CA PRO A 824 43.90 42.50 -25.20
C PRO A 824 43.71 44.00 -25.43
N THR A 825 42.45 44.42 -25.54
CA THR A 825 42.09 45.82 -25.83
C THR A 825 41.40 46.48 -24.64
N ASN A 826 41.11 47.78 -24.72
CA ASN A 826 40.39 48.53 -23.67
C ASN A 826 40.99 48.38 -22.26
N ILE A 827 42.32 48.26 -22.19
CA ILE A 827 43.01 48.16 -20.91
C ILE A 827 42.87 49.47 -20.13
N ARG A 828 42.46 49.37 -18.87
CA ARG A 828 42.23 50.49 -17.96
C ARG A 828 42.88 50.20 -16.63
N ILE A 829 43.50 51.23 -16.06
CA ILE A 829 44.01 51.19 -14.70
C ILE A 829 43.14 52.08 -13.81
N THR A 830 42.65 51.52 -12.70
CA THR A 830 41.92 52.27 -11.67
C THR A 830 42.52 52.01 -10.29
N PRO A 831 42.73 53.03 -9.46
CA PRO A 831 43.17 52.81 -8.08
C PRO A 831 42.08 52.06 -7.30
N VAL A 832 42.48 51.11 -6.46
CA VAL A 832 41.57 50.42 -5.53
C VAL A 832 41.51 51.22 -4.24
N GLU A 833 40.41 51.95 -4.03
CA GLU A 833 40.22 52.85 -2.89
C GLU A 833 40.53 52.17 -1.54
N GLY A 834 41.27 52.87 -0.67
CA GLY A 834 41.65 52.37 0.66
C GLY A 834 42.79 51.33 0.68
N SER A 835 43.42 51.03 -0.47
CA SER A 835 44.53 50.09 -0.56
C SER A 835 45.68 50.60 -1.44
N SER A 836 46.87 50.04 -1.26
CA SER A 836 48.02 50.28 -2.14
C SER A 836 47.98 49.34 -3.36
N ALA A 837 46.87 49.35 -4.10
CA ALA A 837 46.66 48.47 -5.24
C ALA A 837 46.01 49.17 -6.43
N TYR A 838 46.30 48.67 -7.62
CA TYR A 838 45.66 49.07 -8.86
C TYR A 838 44.87 47.89 -9.44
N ARG A 839 43.68 48.19 -9.95
CA ARG A 839 42.87 47.28 -10.76
C ARG A 839 43.16 47.54 -12.22
N ILE A 840 43.54 46.50 -12.94
CA ILE A 840 43.82 46.54 -14.37
C ILE A 840 42.74 45.73 -15.07
N SER A 841 41.73 46.38 -15.65
CA SER A 841 40.68 45.70 -16.43
C SER A 841 40.95 45.80 -17.93
N PHE A 842 40.49 44.83 -18.70
CA PHE A 842 40.70 44.76 -20.16
C PHE A 842 39.56 44.02 -20.84
N ALA A 843 39.42 44.19 -22.15
CA ALA A 843 38.57 43.37 -22.99
C ALA A 843 39.34 42.13 -23.44
N ALA A 844 38.69 40.97 -23.34
CA ALA A 844 39.22 39.68 -23.78
C ALA A 844 39.62 39.68 -25.26
N SER A 845 40.61 38.85 -25.60
CA SER A 845 40.93 38.53 -26.99
C SER A 845 39.81 37.66 -27.59
N PRO A 846 39.36 37.92 -28.83
CA PRO A 846 38.22 37.21 -29.45
C PRO A 846 38.54 35.77 -29.89
N GLN A 847 39.82 35.38 -29.94
CA GLN A 847 40.25 34.04 -30.32
C GLN A 847 39.79 32.98 -29.30
N LYS A 848 39.34 31.83 -29.81
CA LYS A 848 38.73 30.76 -29.00
C LYS A 848 39.74 29.83 -28.31
N ASP A 849 41.00 29.87 -28.75
CA ASP A 849 42.11 29.06 -28.24
C ASP A 849 42.90 29.74 -27.11
N VAL A 850 42.49 30.94 -26.69
CA VAL A 850 43.09 31.69 -25.58
C VAL A 850 42.85 30.96 -24.26
N VAL A 851 43.93 30.67 -23.52
CA VAL A 851 43.91 30.01 -22.21
C VAL A 851 43.92 30.98 -21.04
N GLY A 852 44.48 32.17 -21.23
CA GLY A 852 44.54 33.19 -20.19
C GLY A 852 45.35 34.39 -20.61
N TYR A 853 45.66 35.22 -19.62
CA TYR A 853 46.29 36.52 -19.79
C TYR A 853 47.41 36.70 -18.78
N ARG A 854 48.52 37.29 -19.21
CA ARG A 854 49.64 37.67 -18.31
C ARG A 854 49.63 39.17 -18.09
N LEU A 855 49.88 39.58 -16.85
CA LEU A 855 50.10 40.98 -16.51
C LEU A 855 51.59 41.24 -16.38
N TYR A 856 52.09 42.17 -17.16
CA TYR A 856 53.45 42.69 -17.06
C TYR A 856 53.43 44.06 -16.40
N ARG A 857 54.38 44.27 -15.50
CA ARG A 857 54.51 45.51 -14.75
C ARG A 857 55.93 46.04 -14.84
N LYS A 858 56.06 47.33 -15.07
CA LYS A 858 57.29 48.10 -14.90
C LYS A 858 57.15 49.02 -13.69
N ALA A 859 58.20 49.13 -12.87
CA ALA A 859 58.28 50.10 -11.77
C ALA A 859 59.31 51.18 -12.11
N ASN A 860 58.92 52.45 -12.01
CA ASN A 860 59.71 53.61 -12.44
C ASN A 860 60.31 53.39 -13.83
N ASP A 861 61.63 53.57 -14.02
CA ASP A 861 62.30 53.40 -15.32
C ASP A 861 62.82 51.98 -15.62
N GLY A 862 62.50 50.98 -14.80
CA GLY A 862 62.96 49.60 -14.97
C GLY A 862 62.38 48.87 -16.20
N PRO A 863 62.72 47.59 -16.42
CA PRO A 863 62.08 46.75 -17.43
C PRO A 863 60.66 46.32 -17.00
N PHE A 864 59.83 45.94 -17.97
CA PHE A 864 58.58 45.22 -17.68
C PHE A 864 58.89 43.79 -17.24
N VAL A 865 58.26 43.37 -16.14
CA VAL A 865 58.42 42.04 -15.56
C VAL A 865 57.05 41.39 -15.42
N ASN A 866 56.93 40.11 -15.79
CA ASN A 866 55.72 39.33 -15.57
C ASN A 866 55.44 39.22 -14.06
N THR A 867 54.21 39.49 -13.66
CA THR A 867 53.78 39.41 -12.25
C THR A 867 53.59 37.97 -11.75
N ASN A 868 53.71 36.96 -12.63
CA ASN A 868 53.57 35.53 -12.37
C ASN A 868 52.23 35.15 -11.72
N LYS A 869 51.18 35.92 -12.00
CA LYS A 869 49.80 35.68 -11.55
C LYS A 869 48.85 35.93 -12.73
N PRO A 870 48.69 34.96 -13.65
CA PRO A 870 47.83 35.14 -14.79
C PRO A 870 46.35 35.11 -14.39
N VAL A 871 45.50 35.66 -15.27
CA VAL A 871 44.04 35.55 -15.22
C VAL A 871 43.64 34.55 -16.28
N LEU A 872 42.94 33.48 -15.91
CA LEU A 872 42.58 32.42 -16.86
C LEU A 872 41.34 32.82 -17.68
N SER A 873 41.25 32.28 -18.90
CA SER A 873 40.06 32.46 -19.74
C SER A 873 38.80 31.94 -19.03
N GLY A 874 37.77 32.78 -18.97
CA GLY A 874 36.52 32.51 -18.23
C GLY A 874 36.48 33.13 -16.83
N GLU A 875 37.61 33.65 -16.33
CA GLU A 875 37.62 34.55 -15.17
C GLU A 875 37.30 35.99 -15.61
N GLU A 876 36.94 36.84 -14.65
CA GLU A 876 36.75 38.26 -14.92
C GLU A 876 38.06 38.84 -15.47
N THR A 877 38.01 39.54 -16.60
CA THR A 877 39.17 40.10 -17.31
C THR A 877 39.75 41.31 -16.58
N ARG A 878 40.22 41.07 -15.36
CA ARG A 878 40.82 42.05 -14.48
C ARG A 878 41.94 41.43 -13.66
N PHE A 879 42.99 42.21 -13.43
CA PHE A 879 44.01 41.95 -12.43
C PHE A 879 43.86 42.93 -11.27
N VAL A 880 44.29 42.51 -10.08
CA VAL A 880 44.54 43.41 -8.96
C VAL A 880 46.02 43.29 -8.59
N ASN A 881 46.78 44.37 -8.73
CA ASN A 881 48.21 44.39 -8.42
C ASN A 881 48.49 45.30 -7.22
N TYR A 882 48.96 44.71 -6.12
CA TYR A 882 49.40 45.42 -4.92
C TYR A 882 50.83 45.93 -5.10
N VAL A 883 51.03 47.23 -4.87
CA VAL A 883 52.29 47.93 -5.11
C VAL A 883 52.59 48.94 -4.01
N GLY A 884 53.88 49.23 -3.77
CA GLY A 884 54.31 50.33 -2.90
C GLY A 884 54.20 51.69 -3.60
N ALA A 885 54.58 52.78 -2.92
CA ALA A 885 54.60 54.12 -3.53
C ALA A 885 55.57 54.17 -4.74
N GLY A 886 55.10 54.65 -5.89
CA GLY A 886 55.90 54.75 -7.13
C GLY A 886 55.06 54.83 -8.40
N ALA A 887 55.71 55.09 -9.53
CA ALA A 887 55.10 55.03 -10.86
C ALA A 887 55.21 53.60 -11.40
N TYR A 888 54.11 53.08 -11.94
CA TYR A 888 53.96 51.75 -12.48
C TYR A 888 53.21 51.80 -13.81
N SER A 889 53.79 51.15 -14.80
CA SER A 889 53.14 50.91 -16.08
C SER A 889 52.78 49.44 -16.20
N TYR A 890 51.65 49.14 -16.83
CA TYR A 890 51.14 47.81 -17.04
C TYR A 890 50.76 47.58 -18.50
N TYR A 891 51.02 46.39 -19.01
CA TYR A 891 50.35 45.87 -20.19
C TYR A 891 49.90 44.44 -19.93
N VAL A 892 48.95 43.98 -20.72
CA VAL A 892 48.44 42.62 -20.68
C VAL A 892 48.69 41.97 -22.03
N THR A 893 49.05 40.69 -22.01
CA THR A 893 49.14 39.83 -23.19
C THR A 893 48.13 38.70 -23.06
N ALA A 894 47.63 38.21 -24.19
CA ALA A 894 46.84 37.00 -24.27
C ALA A 894 47.77 35.82 -24.58
N VAL A 895 47.49 34.66 -24.02
CA VAL A 895 48.25 33.41 -24.21
C VAL A 895 47.31 32.35 -24.73
N ASP A 896 47.69 31.66 -25.82
CA ASP A 896 46.93 30.54 -26.38
C ASP A 896 47.29 29.18 -25.74
N VAL A 897 46.56 28.14 -26.15
CA VAL A 897 46.72 26.76 -25.68
C VAL A 897 48.05 26.11 -26.07
N ALA A 898 48.72 26.63 -27.11
CA ALA A 898 50.07 26.24 -27.51
C ALA A 898 51.17 27.03 -26.80
N GLY A 899 50.80 28.03 -26.01
CA GLY A 899 51.70 28.92 -25.28
C GLY A 899 52.26 30.08 -26.08
N LYS A 900 51.72 30.39 -27.27
CA LYS A 900 52.09 31.61 -27.99
C LYS A 900 51.42 32.79 -27.32
N GLU A 901 52.19 33.86 -27.21
CA GLU A 901 51.79 35.07 -26.51
C GLU A 901 51.57 36.19 -27.52
N SER A 902 50.48 36.92 -27.35
CA SER A 902 50.15 38.07 -28.20
C SER A 902 51.22 39.16 -28.10
N ALA A 903 51.19 40.10 -29.05
CA ALA A 903 51.83 41.40 -28.82
C ALA A 903 51.29 42.05 -27.52
N PRO A 904 52.08 42.91 -26.85
CA PRO A 904 51.60 43.68 -25.71
C PRO A 904 50.35 44.51 -26.04
N SER A 905 49.40 44.59 -25.12
CA SER A 905 48.39 45.64 -25.16
C SER A 905 49.05 47.02 -25.10
N LEU A 906 48.27 48.08 -25.34
CA LEU A 906 48.71 49.42 -24.97
C LEU A 906 49.08 49.46 -23.48
N ALA A 907 50.19 50.10 -23.14
CA ALA A 907 50.62 50.23 -21.75
C ALA A 907 49.83 51.35 -21.05
N VAL A 908 49.39 51.09 -19.82
CA VAL A 908 48.71 52.08 -18.95
C VAL A 908 49.54 52.37 -17.71
N THR A 909 49.64 53.63 -17.30
CA THR A 909 50.47 54.08 -16.17
C THR A 909 49.61 54.72 -15.09
N ASN A 910 49.95 54.52 -13.82
CA ASN A 910 49.31 55.26 -12.72
C ASN A 910 49.86 56.71 -12.64
N GLY A 911 49.02 57.70 -12.93
CA GLY A 911 49.35 59.13 -12.81
C GLY A 911 49.67 59.84 -14.13
N ASN A 912 49.71 61.18 -14.10
CA ASN A 912 49.96 62.07 -15.25
C ASN A 912 51.45 62.07 -15.69
N GLY A 913 51.96 60.93 -16.15
CA GLY A 913 53.21 60.82 -16.90
C GLY A 913 52.97 60.78 -18.42
N PRO A 914 54.00 60.99 -19.26
CA PRO A 914 53.86 61.21 -20.71
C PRO A 914 53.21 60.02 -21.45
N PRO A 915 52.68 60.23 -22.68
CA PRO A 915 51.82 59.27 -23.39
C PRO A 915 52.49 57.91 -23.64
N PRO A 916 51.69 56.85 -23.90
CA PRO A 916 52.16 55.47 -23.97
C PRO A 916 53.31 55.26 -24.95
N VAL A 917 54.35 54.54 -24.51
CA VAL A 917 55.44 54.08 -25.35
C VAL A 917 54.93 52.96 -26.27
N VAL A 918 54.93 53.21 -27.57
CA VAL A 918 54.78 52.17 -28.59
C VAL A 918 56.07 51.35 -28.59
N ILE A 919 56.00 50.08 -28.18
CA ILE A 919 57.08 49.13 -28.46
C ILE A 919 56.75 48.49 -29.81
N GLY A 920 57.36 48.98 -30.87
CA GLY A 920 57.22 48.42 -32.22
C GLY A 920 58.29 48.95 -33.17
N SER A 921 59.04 48.03 -33.77
CA SER A 921 59.99 48.26 -34.85
C SER A 921 59.28 48.64 -36.16
N ASP A 922 59.65 49.79 -36.71
CA ASP A 922 59.77 50.15 -38.13
C ASP A 922 58.67 49.74 -39.14
N THR A 923 57.86 50.71 -39.62
CA THR A 923 58.02 51.44 -40.90
C THR A 923 56.75 52.20 -41.34
N SER A 924 56.95 53.45 -41.78
CA SER A 924 56.22 54.30 -42.78
C SER A 924 54.71 54.11 -43.00
N GLY A 925 53.84 55.13 -43.11
CA GLY A 925 53.95 56.57 -43.33
C GLY A 925 52.65 57.05 -44.03
N GLY A 926 52.16 58.28 -43.76
CA GLY A 926 51.08 58.90 -44.55
C GLY A 926 50.07 59.76 -43.76
N THR A 927 50.21 61.07 -43.92
CA THR A 927 49.41 62.24 -43.46
C THR A 927 47.96 62.28 -43.98
N GLY A 928 46.97 63.02 -43.44
CA GLY A 928 46.96 64.20 -42.56
C GLY A 928 45.54 64.74 -42.23
N SER A 929 45.49 65.67 -41.23
CA SER A 929 44.51 66.76 -40.94
C SER A 929 43.00 66.46 -40.82
N ASN A 930 42.17 67.07 -39.97
CA ASN A 930 42.27 68.21 -39.06
C ASN A 930 41.13 68.16 -38.02
N ALA A 931 41.32 68.88 -36.91
CA ALA A 931 40.47 68.97 -35.72
C ALA A 931 39.13 69.71 -35.90
N GLN A 932 38.16 69.42 -35.02
CA GLN A 932 37.35 70.44 -34.35
C GLN A 932 36.75 69.93 -33.03
N ASP A 933 36.71 70.87 -32.09
CA ASP A 933 36.45 70.83 -30.65
C ASP A 933 34.97 71.12 -30.31
N LEU A 934 34.65 71.16 -29.00
CA LEU A 934 33.44 71.58 -28.25
C LEU A 934 32.54 70.39 -27.82
N GLY A 935 32.11 70.18 -26.56
CA GLY A 935 32.19 70.92 -25.29
C GLY A 935 30.97 70.55 -24.40
N ASP A 936 31.23 70.24 -23.12
CA ASP A 936 30.43 70.28 -21.88
C ASP A 936 29.03 69.63 -21.62
N ASP A 937 29.02 68.87 -20.50
CA ASP A 937 28.17 68.87 -19.28
C ASP A 937 26.62 68.78 -19.31
N THR A 938 26.06 67.83 -18.53
CA THR A 938 24.87 68.00 -17.64
C THR A 938 24.45 66.67 -16.94
N GLY A 939 24.37 66.66 -15.61
CA GLY A 939 23.90 65.53 -14.77
C GLY A 939 22.41 65.60 -14.34
N ILE A 940 21.87 64.50 -13.78
CA ILE A 940 20.44 64.35 -13.39
C ILE A 940 20.26 64.05 -11.88
N VAL A 941 19.18 64.59 -11.29
CA VAL A 941 18.71 64.45 -9.89
C VAL A 941 17.48 63.53 -9.84
N LEU A 942 17.39 62.61 -8.87
CA LEU A 942 16.19 61.79 -8.60
C LEU A 942 15.30 62.44 -7.51
N PRO A 943 13.95 62.30 -7.56
CA PRO A 943 13.00 63.03 -6.72
C PRO A 943 12.76 62.39 -5.34
N SER A 944 12.33 63.22 -4.39
CA SER A 944 12.05 62.93 -2.97
C SER A 944 10.64 62.38 -2.70
N ASP A 945 10.53 61.60 -1.62
CA ASP A 945 9.31 61.05 -1.03
C ASP A 945 8.26 62.10 -0.64
N GLY A 946 6.98 61.82 -0.89
CA GLY A 946 5.85 62.60 -0.40
C GLY A 946 4.50 61.96 -0.73
N GLY A 947 3.83 61.40 0.27
CA GLY A 947 2.55 60.70 0.12
C GLY A 947 1.31 61.61 0.02
N GLY A 948 0.18 60.99 -0.33
CA GLY A 948 -1.15 61.43 0.12
C GLY A 948 -2.22 61.70 -0.95
N SER A 949 -3.22 60.80 -0.94
CA SER A 949 -4.67 61.04 -1.14
C SER A 949 -5.33 61.03 -2.55
N ASN A 950 -6.22 60.04 -2.68
CA ASN A 950 -7.47 59.90 -3.46
C ASN A 950 -7.95 61.03 -4.41
N SER A 951 -8.39 60.66 -5.62
CA SER A 951 -9.83 60.53 -5.97
C SER A 951 -10.10 60.24 -7.46
N GLY A 952 -11.02 59.30 -7.74
CA GLY A 952 -12.03 59.39 -8.81
C GLY A 952 -11.77 58.76 -10.20
N GLY A 953 -12.54 57.71 -10.54
CA GLY A 953 -13.30 57.71 -11.81
C GLY A 953 -12.94 56.75 -12.97
N SER A 954 -13.33 55.47 -12.83
CA SER A 954 -14.05 54.57 -13.78
C SER A 954 -13.85 54.54 -15.33
N GLN A 955 -13.93 53.31 -15.85
CA GLN A 955 -14.08 52.77 -17.23
C GLN A 955 -12.81 52.64 -18.08
N GLY A 956 -12.47 51.53 -18.75
CA GLY A 956 -13.11 50.22 -18.93
C GLY A 956 -12.50 49.49 -20.16
N SER A 957 -12.08 48.23 -19.96
CA SER A 957 -11.86 47.13 -20.93
C SER A 957 -10.60 47.03 -21.81
N SER A 958 -9.98 45.84 -21.64
CA SER A 958 -9.20 44.97 -22.55
C SER A 958 -7.81 45.38 -23.06
N ASN A 959 -6.76 44.76 -22.48
CA ASN A 959 -5.76 43.91 -23.14
C ASN A 959 -4.54 43.68 -22.23
N GLY A 960 -4.00 42.45 -22.22
CA GLY A 960 -2.65 42.06 -21.77
C GLY A 960 -2.19 42.56 -20.40
N ALA A 961 -1.99 41.65 -19.43
CA ALA A 961 -1.20 41.99 -18.24
C ALA A 961 0.26 42.19 -18.66
N GLY A 962 0.60 43.40 -19.15
CA GLY A 962 1.97 43.86 -19.25
C GLY A 962 2.57 43.93 -17.85
N LEU A 963 3.87 43.63 -17.74
CA LEU A 963 4.59 43.82 -16.49
C LEU A 963 4.40 45.25 -15.98
N THR A 964 4.27 45.40 -14.67
CA THR A 964 4.35 46.70 -13.99
C THR A 964 5.70 46.79 -13.26
N ALA A 965 6.16 48.00 -12.94
CA ALA A 965 7.39 48.19 -12.17
C ALA A 965 7.34 47.37 -10.86
N PRO A 966 8.46 46.78 -10.41
CA PRO A 966 8.47 45.88 -9.26
C PRO A 966 8.09 46.57 -7.96
N SER A 967 7.78 45.78 -6.93
CA SER A 967 7.66 46.32 -5.57
C SER A 967 9.04 46.73 -5.02
N ALA A 968 9.08 47.72 -4.12
CA ALA A 968 10.35 48.15 -3.53
C ALA A 968 10.98 47.03 -2.68
N PRO A 969 12.30 46.79 -2.76
CA PRO A 969 12.99 45.85 -1.90
C PRO A 969 12.75 46.15 -0.41
N ILE A 970 12.41 45.13 0.37
CA ILE A 970 12.12 45.27 1.81
C ILE A 970 13.21 44.64 2.66
N ASN A 971 13.34 45.06 3.92
CA ASN A 971 14.27 44.48 4.89
C ASN A 971 15.73 44.42 4.42
N VAL A 972 16.21 45.50 3.78
CA VAL A 972 17.64 45.65 3.43
C VAL A 972 18.46 45.68 4.71
N GLN A 973 19.27 44.64 4.92
CA GLN A 973 20.20 44.50 6.03
C GLN A 973 21.62 44.81 5.59
N ILE A 974 22.41 45.39 6.49
CA ILE A 974 23.81 45.73 6.24
C ILE A 974 24.68 44.99 7.24
N GLU A 975 25.65 44.24 6.73
CA GLU A 975 26.70 43.58 7.51
C GLU A 975 28.06 44.19 7.13
N ARG A 976 28.90 44.48 8.13
CA ARG A 976 30.28 44.93 7.89
C ARG A 976 31.15 43.75 7.51
N THR A 977 31.95 43.90 6.47
CA THR A 977 32.97 42.92 6.06
C THR A 977 34.36 43.50 6.26
N ASP A 978 35.39 42.67 6.17
CA ASP A 978 36.79 43.08 6.40
C ASP A 978 37.29 44.18 5.44
N ILE A 979 36.57 44.44 4.34
CA ILE A 979 36.93 45.42 3.30
C ILE A 979 35.77 46.33 2.86
N GLY A 980 34.63 46.32 3.55
CA GLY A 980 33.48 47.16 3.19
C GLY A 980 32.18 46.78 3.85
N VAL A 981 31.08 46.86 3.10
CA VAL A 981 29.75 46.48 3.59
C VAL A 981 29.04 45.56 2.61
N LYS A 982 28.32 44.59 3.17
CA LYS A 982 27.47 43.68 2.45
C LYS A 982 26.02 44.02 2.75
N LEU A 983 25.28 44.33 1.70
CA LEU A 983 23.84 44.50 1.76
C LEU A 983 23.15 43.21 1.34
N THR A 984 22.12 42.81 2.07
CA THR A 984 21.27 41.66 1.73
C THR A 984 19.80 41.99 1.96
N TRP A 985 18.93 41.54 1.07
CA TRP A 985 17.48 41.65 1.21
C TRP A 985 16.82 40.34 0.71
N PRO A 986 15.54 40.08 0.99
CA PRO A 986 14.80 39.00 0.35
C PRO A 986 14.52 39.31 -1.12
N ASP A 987 14.50 38.29 -1.97
CA ASP A 987 14.09 38.45 -3.38
C ASP A 987 12.65 38.98 -3.47
N ASN A 988 12.40 39.78 -4.51
CA ASN A 988 11.04 40.12 -4.94
C ASN A 988 10.31 38.86 -5.41
N ALA A 989 8.98 38.88 -5.36
CA ALA A 989 8.18 37.74 -5.83
C ALA A 989 8.53 37.41 -7.29
N THR A 990 8.73 36.12 -7.61
CA THR A 990 9.19 35.68 -8.95
C THR A 990 8.26 36.14 -10.08
N SER A 991 6.98 36.39 -9.77
CA SER A 991 6.00 36.97 -10.72
C SER A 991 6.34 38.39 -11.18
N GLU A 992 7.17 39.12 -10.44
CA GLU A 992 7.58 40.50 -10.77
C GLU A 992 8.76 40.55 -11.75
N GLN A 993 9.39 39.42 -12.06
CA GLN A 993 10.46 39.26 -13.05
C GLN A 993 11.57 40.30 -12.93
N VAL A 994 12.02 40.56 -11.70
CA VAL A 994 13.15 41.48 -11.45
C VAL A 994 14.39 40.93 -12.12
N THR A 995 14.98 41.74 -13.00
CA THR A 995 16.19 41.39 -13.75
C THR A 995 17.45 41.90 -13.03
N GLU A 996 17.32 42.98 -12.27
CA GLU A 996 18.44 43.61 -11.57
C GLU A 996 17.94 44.50 -10.41
N TYR A 997 18.80 44.72 -9.42
CA TYR A 997 18.63 45.64 -8.31
C TYR A 997 19.67 46.74 -8.39
N ASP A 998 19.23 47.99 -8.29
CA ASP A 998 20.13 49.14 -8.26
C ASP A 998 20.35 49.60 -6.83
N VAL A 999 21.62 49.79 -6.45
CA VAL A 999 22.02 50.18 -5.10
C VAL A 999 22.56 51.60 -5.12
N TYR A 1000 22.02 52.42 -4.24
CA TYR A 1000 22.33 53.83 -4.10
C TYR A 1000 22.92 54.14 -2.73
N TYR A 1001 23.85 55.08 -2.69
CA TYR A 1001 24.57 55.49 -1.48
C TYR A 1001 24.52 56.99 -1.25
N SER A 1002 24.41 57.39 0.02
CA SER A 1002 24.54 58.78 0.48
C SER A 1002 25.34 58.84 1.77
N THR A 1003 26.15 59.90 1.93
CA THR A 1003 26.89 60.19 3.18
C THR A 1003 26.00 60.72 4.30
N THR A 1004 24.76 61.12 4.01
CA THR A 1004 23.76 61.57 5.00
C THR A 1004 22.40 60.93 4.73
N GLU A 1005 21.62 60.67 5.79
CA GLU A 1005 20.36 59.90 5.71
C GLU A 1005 19.33 60.49 4.75
N ASN A 1006 19.29 61.82 4.68
CA ASN A 1006 18.42 62.61 3.80
C ASN A 1006 19.21 63.33 2.69
N GLY A 1007 20.41 62.85 2.38
CA GLY A 1007 21.30 63.43 1.35
C GLY A 1007 20.96 62.99 -0.06
N ARG A 1008 21.76 63.46 -1.04
CA ARG A 1008 21.62 63.04 -2.43
C ARG A 1008 22.22 61.64 -2.60
N PHE A 1009 21.36 60.66 -2.90
CA PHE A 1009 21.76 59.28 -3.17
C PHE A 1009 22.32 59.14 -4.58
N LYS A 1010 23.51 58.56 -4.69
CA LYS A 1010 24.19 58.25 -5.97
C LYS A 1010 24.19 56.75 -6.20
N LYS A 1011 23.82 56.30 -7.41
CA LYS A 1011 23.91 54.89 -7.80
C LYS A 1011 25.37 54.44 -7.74
N ILE A 1012 25.66 53.44 -6.94
CA ILE A 1012 27.02 52.91 -6.72
C ILE A 1012 27.24 51.57 -7.42
N GLY A 1013 26.16 50.90 -7.82
CA GLY A 1013 26.23 49.72 -8.65
C GLY A 1013 24.89 49.00 -8.70
N SER A 1014 24.90 47.87 -9.38
CA SER A 1014 23.73 47.06 -9.62
C SER A 1014 24.07 45.58 -9.51
N THR A 1015 23.08 44.75 -9.22
CA THR A 1015 23.26 43.30 -9.02
C THR A 1015 21.99 42.55 -9.41
N ASN A 1016 22.14 41.38 -10.02
CA ASN A 1016 21.02 40.49 -10.32
C ASN A 1016 20.74 39.47 -9.18
N GLU A 1017 21.45 39.57 -8.06
CA GLU A 1017 21.22 38.81 -6.83
C GLU A 1017 20.68 39.75 -5.74
N SER A 1018 19.90 39.24 -4.77
CA SER A 1018 19.41 40.02 -3.62
C SER A 1018 20.48 40.31 -2.54
N ARG A 1019 21.71 40.46 -3.00
CA ARG A 1019 22.86 40.89 -2.21
C ARG A 1019 23.78 41.76 -3.04
N PHE A 1020 24.41 42.72 -2.39
CA PHE A 1020 25.37 43.62 -3.00
C PHE A 1020 26.52 43.88 -2.04
N GLU A 1021 27.74 43.58 -2.46
CA GLU A 1021 28.94 43.90 -1.68
C GLU A 1021 29.58 45.16 -2.21
N TYR A 1022 29.63 46.17 -1.35
CA TYR A 1022 30.25 47.45 -1.65
C TYR A 1022 31.56 47.57 -0.88
N VAL A 1023 32.66 47.43 -1.61
CA VAL A 1023 34.02 47.55 -1.08
C VAL A 1023 34.33 49.04 -0.96
N SER A 1024 34.41 49.53 0.28
CA SER A 1024 34.62 50.94 0.56
C SER A 1024 35.21 51.14 1.96
N PRO A 1025 36.19 52.05 2.15
CA PRO A 1025 36.86 52.27 3.44
C PRO A 1025 36.03 53.06 4.47
N MET A 1026 34.71 53.09 4.32
CA MET A 1026 33.84 54.05 5.03
C MET A 1026 33.51 53.64 6.46
N THR A 1027 33.56 54.61 7.37
CA THR A 1027 33.13 54.43 8.77
C THR A 1027 31.61 54.46 8.89
N SER A 1028 30.88 55.28 8.12
CA SER A 1028 29.42 55.36 8.16
C SER A 1028 28.77 55.82 6.85
N GLY A 1029 27.48 55.55 6.67
CA GLY A 1029 26.68 56.04 5.53
C GLY A 1029 25.36 55.30 5.34
N PHE A 1030 24.59 55.72 4.34
CA PHE A 1030 23.20 55.31 4.14
C PHE A 1030 22.96 54.77 2.74
N PHE A 1031 22.17 53.70 2.65
CA PHE A 1031 21.92 52.97 1.42
C PHE A 1031 20.42 52.82 1.13
N ARG A 1032 20.07 52.81 -0.15
CA ARG A 1032 18.74 52.47 -0.66
C ARG A 1032 18.88 51.52 -1.85
N VAL A 1033 17.92 50.62 -2.01
CA VAL A 1033 17.90 49.65 -3.10
C VAL A 1033 16.58 49.76 -3.84
N THR A 1034 16.62 49.75 -5.17
CA THR A 1034 15.44 49.62 -6.04
C THR A 1034 15.53 48.31 -6.82
N ALA A 1035 14.39 47.81 -7.28
CA ALA A 1035 14.28 46.63 -8.14
C ALA A 1035 13.89 47.07 -9.55
N VAL A 1036 14.48 46.46 -10.58
CA VAL A 1036 14.27 46.81 -11.99
C VAL A 1036 13.77 45.59 -12.76
N ASN A 1037 12.72 45.78 -13.55
CA ASN A 1037 12.28 44.83 -14.58
C ASN A 1037 12.05 45.56 -15.91
N GLU A 1038 11.58 44.84 -16.93
CA GLU A 1038 11.33 45.42 -18.27
C GLU A 1038 10.29 46.56 -18.28
N ALA A 1039 9.47 46.70 -17.23
CA ALA A 1039 8.46 47.74 -17.10
C ALA A 1039 8.93 48.98 -16.31
N GLY A 1040 10.12 48.95 -15.70
CA GLY A 1040 10.75 50.09 -15.03
C GLY A 1040 11.37 49.77 -13.68
N GLU A 1041 11.86 50.82 -13.01
CA GLU A 1041 12.48 50.77 -11.69
C GLU A 1041 11.44 51.02 -10.58
N SER A 1042 11.51 50.25 -9.50
CA SER A 1042 10.64 50.37 -8.34
C SER A 1042 10.92 51.66 -7.56
N ALA A 1043 10.02 51.99 -6.62
CA ALA A 1043 10.39 52.92 -5.55
C ALA A 1043 11.58 52.36 -4.74
N ALA A 1044 12.35 53.26 -4.11
CA ALA A 1044 13.50 52.89 -3.30
C ALA A 1044 13.07 52.24 -1.98
N SER A 1045 13.88 51.29 -1.50
CA SER A 1045 13.74 50.68 -0.18
C SER A 1045 13.81 51.76 0.92
N ALA A 1046 13.35 51.40 2.13
CA ALA A 1046 13.69 52.18 3.31
C ALA A 1046 15.22 52.35 3.43
N THR A 1047 15.66 53.51 3.90
CA THR A 1047 17.09 53.81 4.07
C THR A 1047 17.70 52.87 5.11
N ALA A 1048 18.73 52.11 4.73
CA ALA A 1048 19.51 51.29 5.63
C ALA A 1048 20.84 52.00 5.93
N GLY A 1049 21.11 52.28 7.21
CA GLY A 1049 22.31 52.99 7.65
C GLY A 1049 23.32 52.07 8.32
N VAL A 1050 24.61 52.35 8.14
CA VAL A 1050 25.71 51.76 8.90
C VAL A 1050 26.46 52.89 9.60
N GLN A 1051 26.70 52.76 10.91
CA GLN A 1051 27.43 53.74 11.74
C GLN A 1051 28.76 53.21 12.22
#